data_AF-A0A968ADJ2-F1
#
_entry.id   AF-A0A968ADJ2-F1
#
_cell.length_a   1.000
_cell.length_b   1.000
_cell.length_c   1.000
_cell.angle_alpha   90.00
_cell.angle_beta   90.00
_cell.angle_gamma   90.00
#
_symmetry.space_group_name_H-M   'P 1'
#
loop_
_entity.id
_entity.type
_entity.pdbx_description
1 polymer ?
#
loop_
_entity_poly.entity_id
_entity_poly.type
_entity_poly.pdbx_seq_one_letter_code
_entity_poly.pdbx_strand_id
1 'polypeptide(L)'
;MKSRFLITVLILIGLFVTVNISYSCPQTPVAILTAFREYVILGRSVTLDGSDSYDPDGSGGINGIWEFEWDFTDNNSYDYSEDCWYGDNAPDGSFDGITTHTYDSNGTYTVRLRVTDEDYYTDTDTCTVNVSGDFDGDGLPDDYEDDLDYGLDNTDPNDADQDFDSDGYNNLSEYLHGSVPNDSNSTPDPNFNITIYVPVEVDSIQRAINASIDGDTILVSKGTYNESIDFEGISCTLTSTDPNDWSVTANTIINADDPNAYVVTFENSEDANSVLKGFTITGGDVGIYCDGASPTISNCVITNNISAGYGGGMYDCYSSPIITNCVFSGNKAGYGGGMYDVNSSPTIINCVFVDNSADANGACIYNYDSSPLLINCTFSGNSAEGDGGGMYSSGSSEPNLINCIFWGNDAGGDGNEIHNDGSADPNFRYCDIAGCGGSSGWDPNIGSDDGNNIDIDPNFIDVGKPAGLDDMFGTFDDGLRLQIVSPCIDAADGDAAPATDICDSGRIDISYINNTGTGDPNYADIGAYESVEVWFVDIDAAGNNDGTSWTDAYTDLKDALSGASSGDEIWVAEGTYKPDDVNDDRSISFELTEGAGVYGGFAGTEVSRQQRNWTVYTTILSGDIGTLNDMNDNSYHVVKGASNAVFDGFWITRGNADGSYPDSLGGGMYNCPASTVKNCIFSDNDAVAGGGIYNDDGASVINCVFSNNFASYYGGGVYNDGQGIEVTNCTFSGNVATIEGGAMGSQYGNPKVTNCIFWGDMSEEIYNYNNASPFFSYCNIQGSGGSSGWDPNFGTDGGGNIDSDPCFIDINNPAGADGAFLTWDDGLRLDTNSLCIDAADGDFAPLQDILRLNRIDVNGVDHNGVGGPDYVDIGAYESYNGLDSDSDGMPDDYEIIHGLDLTDSNDASEDLDNDELSNLLE
;
A
#
# COMPACT_ATOMS: atom_id res chain seq x y z
N MET A 1 52.42 13.29 67.73
CA MET A 1 53.41 14.40 67.83
C MET A 1 53.00 15.48 66.83
N LYS A 2 53.35 16.73 67.10
CA LYS A 2 52.84 17.96 66.49
C LYS A 2 53.17 18.14 64.99
N SER A 3 52.21 18.69 64.24
CA SER A 3 52.29 19.89 63.37
C SER A 3 53.16 19.92 62.09
N ARG A 4 52.56 20.53 61.05
CA ARG A 4 53.13 21.32 59.91
C ARG A 4 53.54 20.54 58.65
N PHE A 5 52.90 20.76 57.49
CA PHE A 5 52.79 21.95 56.59
C PHE A 5 53.78 21.86 55.41
N LEU A 6 53.20 21.67 54.21
CA LEU A 6 53.34 22.51 53.01
C LEU A 6 54.40 22.22 51.92
N ILE A 7 53.89 22.26 50.68
CA ILE A 7 54.44 22.62 49.35
C ILE A 7 55.01 21.48 48.49
N THR A 8 54.24 20.90 47.54
CA THR A 8 53.85 21.30 46.15
C THR A 8 54.89 20.94 45.07
N VAL A 9 54.41 20.29 43.99
CA VAL A 9 54.74 20.48 42.55
C VAL A 9 55.26 19.23 41.77
N LEU A 10 54.40 18.81 40.81
CA LEU A 10 54.60 18.17 39.49
C LEU A 10 54.94 16.67 39.32
N ILE A 11 53.94 15.99 38.73
CA ILE A 11 53.97 15.11 37.55
C ILE A 11 54.36 13.62 37.70
N LEU A 12 53.32 12.80 37.43
CA LEU A 12 53.23 11.46 36.84
C LEU A 12 53.85 10.22 37.54
N ILE A 13 52.94 9.24 37.68
CA ILE A 13 53.09 7.78 37.70
C ILE A 13 53.39 7.13 39.05
N GLY A 14 52.45 6.26 39.48
CA GLY A 14 52.60 5.30 40.55
C GLY A 14 51.40 5.21 41.50
N LEU A 15 50.17 5.31 40.99
CA LEU A 15 48.95 5.07 41.76
C LEU A 15 48.90 3.57 42.12
N PHE A 16 48.98 3.24 43.41
CA PHE A 16 48.52 1.95 43.90
C PHE A 16 47.00 1.93 43.73
N VAL A 17 46.51 1.29 42.67
CA VAL A 17 45.11 0.91 42.55
C VAL A 17 44.90 -0.30 43.46
N THR A 18 44.37 -0.06 44.66
CA THR A 18 43.61 -1.09 45.37
C THR A 18 42.36 -1.35 44.55
N VAL A 19 42.39 -2.43 43.78
CA VAL A 19 41.21 -3.02 43.15
C VAL A 19 40.34 -3.57 44.29
N ASN A 20 39.35 -2.80 44.71
CA ASN A 20 38.16 -3.36 45.35
C ASN A 20 37.32 -3.93 44.21
N ILE A 21 37.49 -5.22 43.91
CA ILE A 21 36.41 -5.98 43.27
C ILE A 21 35.44 -6.28 44.42
N SER A 22 34.42 -5.44 44.56
CA SER A 22 33.17 -5.89 45.15
C SER A 22 32.57 -6.85 44.13
N TYR A 23 32.62 -8.15 44.42
CA TYR A 23 31.62 -9.06 43.89
C TYR A 23 30.32 -8.63 44.58
N SER A 24 29.48 -7.85 43.91
CA SER A 24 28.07 -7.78 44.27
C SER A 24 27.55 -9.22 44.26
N CYS A 25 26.69 -9.55 45.22
CA CYS A 25 25.94 -10.79 45.13
C CYS A 25 24.97 -10.60 43.96
N PRO A 26 24.89 -11.53 42.99
CA PRO A 26 23.87 -11.48 41.94
C PRO A 26 22.51 -11.19 42.60
N GLN A 27 21.86 -10.11 42.19
CA GLN A 27 20.48 -9.87 42.58
C GLN A 27 19.56 -10.65 41.65
N THR A 28 18.35 -10.93 42.10
CA THR A 28 17.31 -11.41 41.18
C THR A 28 16.76 -10.20 40.43
N PRO A 29 16.38 -10.35 39.15
CA PRO A 29 15.66 -9.30 38.45
C PRO A 29 14.32 -9.03 39.16
N VAL A 30 13.68 -7.92 38.79
CA VAL A 30 12.34 -7.55 39.26
C VAL A 30 11.41 -7.58 38.05
N ALA A 31 10.46 -8.51 38.06
CA ALA A 31 9.38 -8.53 37.08
C ALA A 31 8.35 -7.45 37.45
N ILE A 32 7.92 -6.69 36.46
CA ILE A 32 6.81 -5.75 36.54
C ILE A 32 5.93 -6.03 35.33
N LEU A 33 4.66 -6.33 35.57
CA LEU A 33 3.68 -6.60 34.50
C LEU A 33 2.45 -5.71 34.68
N THR A 34 2.12 -4.98 33.63
CA THR A 34 0.88 -4.22 33.50
C THR A 34 0.10 -4.66 32.28
N ALA A 35 -1.21 -4.90 32.44
CA ALA A 35 -2.11 -5.00 31.29
C ALA A 35 -2.58 -3.59 30.93
N PHE A 36 -2.43 -3.21 29.67
CA PHE A 36 -3.07 -2.04 29.13
C PHE A 36 -4.55 -2.39 28.89
N ARG A 37 -5.40 -1.85 29.78
CA ARG A 37 -6.83 -2.19 29.97
C ARG A 37 -7.03 -3.57 30.62
N GLU A 38 -7.39 -3.57 31.91
CA GLU A 38 -7.71 -4.81 32.65
C GLU A 38 -9.04 -5.44 32.22
N TYR A 39 -9.91 -4.68 31.56
CA TYR A 39 -11.20 -5.12 31.03
C TYR A 39 -11.18 -4.99 29.52
N VAL A 40 -11.56 -6.04 28.80
CA VAL A 40 -11.38 -6.15 27.35
C VAL A 40 -12.59 -6.84 26.73
N ILE A 41 -13.04 -6.35 25.57
CA ILE A 41 -14.13 -6.99 24.83
C ILE A 41 -13.62 -8.28 24.19
N LEU A 42 -14.44 -9.32 24.23
CA LEU A 42 -14.21 -10.63 23.63
C LEU A 42 -13.76 -10.49 22.16
N GLY A 43 -12.67 -11.17 21.80
CA GLY A 43 -12.13 -11.10 20.44
C GLY A 43 -11.28 -9.86 20.14
N ARG A 44 -11.17 -8.89 21.07
CA ARG A 44 -10.19 -7.79 20.97
C ARG A 44 -8.87 -8.17 21.64
N SER A 45 -7.78 -7.60 21.14
CA SER A 45 -6.45 -7.80 21.69
C SER A 45 -6.24 -6.95 22.95
N VAL A 46 -5.58 -7.52 23.96
CA VAL A 46 -5.04 -6.79 25.11
C VAL A 46 -3.53 -6.59 24.92
N THR A 47 -3.02 -5.40 25.25
CA THR A 47 -1.57 -5.17 25.29
C THR A 47 -1.06 -5.42 26.70
N LEU A 48 0.05 -6.14 26.82
CA LEU A 48 0.67 -6.54 28.06
C LEU A 48 2.10 -6.00 28.06
N ASP A 49 2.42 -5.17 29.04
CA ASP A 49 3.68 -4.43 29.12
C ASP A 49 4.49 -4.91 30.32
N GLY A 50 5.65 -5.48 30.01
CA GLY A 50 6.67 -5.93 30.93
C GLY A 50 7.91 -5.04 30.95
N SER A 51 7.97 -4.00 30.12
CA SER A 51 9.19 -3.21 29.80
C SER A 51 9.77 -2.45 31.00
N ASP A 52 8.96 -2.16 32.01
CA ASP A 52 9.37 -1.58 33.29
C ASP A 52 10.12 -2.57 34.20
N SER A 53 10.16 -3.85 33.85
CA SER A 53 10.99 -4.85 34.51
C SER A 53 12.47 -4.46 34.45
N TYR A 54 13.23 -4.76 35.50
CA TYR A 54 14.65 -4.37 35.56
C TYR A 54 15.50 -5.30 36.40
N ASP A 55 16.80 -5.36 36.09
CA ASP A 55 17.81 -6.03 36.90
C ASP A 55 18.71 -4.99 37.61
N PRO A 56 18.76 -4.97 38.96
CA PRO A 56 19.63 -4.08 39.74
C PRO A 56 21.13 -4.21 39.51
N ASP A 57 21.64 -5.37 39.07
CA ASP A 57 23.06 -5.54 38.75
C ASP A 57 23.37 -5.94 37.30
N GLY A 58 22.33 -6.00 36.48
CA GLY A 58 22.39 -6.37 35.07
C GLY A 58 23.08 -5.35 34.17
N SER A 59 23.63 -5.85 33.07
CA SER A 59 24.22 -5.04 32.00
C SER A 59 23.91 -5.62 30.62
N GLY A 60 23.09 -4.90 29.85
CA GLY A 60 22.58 -5.38 28.55
C GLY A 60 21.05 -5.48 28.56
N GLY A 61 20.47 -5.92 27.45
CA GLY A 61 19.01 -6.08 27.31
C GLY A 61 18.20 -4.80 27.58
N ILE A 62 16.93 -4.96 27.95
CA ILE A 62 16.04 -3.87 28.38
C ILE A 62 16.15 -3.77 29.90
N ASN A 63 16.68 -2.66 30.41
CA ASN A 63 16.84 -2.45 31.85
C ASN A 63 17.60 -3.58 32.60
N GLY A 64 18.45 -4.35 31.89
CA GLY A 64 19.15 -5.52 32.46
C GLY A 64 18.41 -6.85 32.31
N ILE A 65 17.23 -6.88 31.68
CA ILE A 65 16.46 -8.09 31.37
C ILE A 65 16.85 -8.63 30.00
N TRP A 66 17.06 -9.94 29.92
CA TRP A 66 17.53 -10.64 28.72
C TRP A 66 16.48 -11.53 28.06
N GLU A 67 15.40 -11.87 28.77
CA GLU A 67 14.31 -12.71 28.28
C GLU A 67 13.00 -12.31 28.96
N PHE A 68 11.92 -12.22 28.18
CA PHE A 68 10.54 -12.06 28.65
C PHE A 68 9.75 -13.29 28.22
N GLU A 69 9.05 -13.96 29.13
CA GLU A 69 8.25 -15.15 28.84
C GLU A 69 6.84 -14.99 29.41
N TRP A 70 5.82 -15.30 28.61
CA TRP A 70 4.43 -14.96 28.87
C TRP A 70 3.54 -16.21 28.91
N ASP A 71 2.73 -16.35 29.96
CA ASP A 71 1.71 -17.39 30.16
C ASP A 71 0.35 -16.71 30.27
N PHE A 72 -0.44 -16.74 29.19
CA PHE A 72 -1.69 -15.96 29.08
C PHE A 72 -2.87 -16.58 29.84
N THR A 73 -2.76 -17.83 30.29
CA THR A 73 -3.87 -18.60 30.87
C THR A 73 -3.56 -19.21 32.24
N ASP A 74 -2.44 -18.82 32.86
CA ASP A 74 -1.90 -19.37 34.12
C ASP A 74 -1.89 -20.90 34.16
N ASN A 75 -1.53 -21.53 33.04
CA ASN A 75 -1.50 -22.99 32.93
C ASN A 75 -0.07 -23.55 33.16
N ASN A 76 0.91 -22.68 33.43
CA ASN A 76 2.35 -22.94 33.48
C ASN A 76 2.97 -23.39 32.15
N SER A 77 2.34 -23.08 31.03
CA SER A 77 2.91 -23.06 29.67
C SER A 77 3.24 -21.60 29.38
N TYR A 78 4.50 -21.34 29.04
CA TYR A 78 4.88 -20.03 28.52
C TYR A 78 4.66 -20.10 27.01
N ASP A 79 3.61 -19.43 26.58
CA ASP A 79 3.05 -19.52 25.23
C ASP A 79 3.77 -18.58 24.27
N TYR A 80 4.44 -17.55 24.80
CA TYR A 80 5.18 -16.54 24.04
C TYR A 80 6.49 -16.16 24.77
N SER A 81 7.57 -15.87 24.04
CA SER A 81 8.86 -15.48 24.60
C SER A 81 9.65 -14.57 23.69
N GLU A 82 10.32 -13.56 24.27
CA GLU A 82 11.25 -12.66 23.61
C GLU A 82 12.63 -12.82 24.25
N ASP A 83 13.70 -12.97 23.45
CA ASP A 83 15.07 -13.10 23.97
C ASP A 83 16.09 -12.25 23.19
N CYS A 84 17.18 -11.85 23.87
CA CYS A 84 18.25 -11.05 23.26
C CYS A 84 19.59 -11.79 23.11
N TRP A 85 19.63 -13.12 23.35
CA TRP A 85 20.89 -13.85 23.55
C TRP A 85 21.64 -14.18 22.25
N TYR A 86 20.99 -14.11 21.09
CA TYR A 86 21.57 -14.54 19.80
C TYR A 86 21.31 -13.62 18.59
N GLY A 87 20.67 -12.47 18.78
CA GLY A 87 20.30 -11.62 17.64
C GLY A 87 19.18 -12.20 16.78
N ASP A 88 18.38 -13.11 17.34
CA ASP A 88 17.19 -13.71 16.73
C ASP A 88 15.95 -13.33 17.57
N ASN A 89 15.12 -12.46 16.97
CA ASN A 89 13.66 -12.50 16.85
C ASN A 89 12.82 -12.90 18.09
N ALA A 90 12.34 -11.88 18.81
CA ALA A 90 10.96 -11.95 19.30
C ALA A 90 10.01 -12.28 18.12
N PRO A 91 8.94 -13.08 18.29
CA PRO A 91 8.04 -13.44 17.20
C PRO A 91 7.33 -12.24 16.54
N ASP A 92 7.28 -11.09 17.21
CA ASP A 92 6.82 -9.80 16.67
C ASP A 92 7.94 -8.94 16.04
N GLY A 93 9.19 -9.39 16.11
CA GLY A 93 10.37 -8.70 15.57
C GLY A 93 10.97 -7.63 16.50
N SER A 94 10.43 -7.41 17.70
CA SER A 94 10.92 -6.41 18.66
C SER A 94 11.22 -7.02 20.04
N PHE A 95 12.45 -6.84 20.53
CA PHE A 95 12.75 -7.07 21.95
C PHE A 95 12.44 -5.77 22.70
N ASP A 96 11.18 -5.59 23.08
CA ASP A 96 10.69 -4.41 23.81
C ASP A 96 9.98 -4.75 25.14
N GLY A 97 9.73 -6.03 25.41
CA GLY A 97 9.03 -6.49 26.61
C GLY A 97 7.53 -6.19 26.57
N ILE A 98 6.95 -6.02 25.39
CA ILE A 98 5.54 -5.73 25.16
C ILE A 98 4.97 -6.80 24.22
N THR A 99 3.81 -7.36 24.56
CA THR A 99 3.11 -8.32 23.69
C THR A 99 1.62 -8.03 23.64
N THR A 100 0.94 -8.49 22.59
CA THR A 100 -0.52 -8.50 22.51
C THR A 100 -1.08 -9.91 22.60
N HIS A 101 -2.33 -10.06 23.06
CA HIS A 101 -3.03 -11.35 23.06
C HIS A 101 -4.54 -11.18 22.88
N THR A 102 -5.19 -12.08 22.15
CA THR A 102 -6.64 -12.08 21.94
C THR A 102 -7.27 -13.32 22.57
N TYR A 103 -8.34 -13.10 23.35
CA TYR A 103 -9.09 -14.18 23.99
C TYR A 103 -10.34 -14.54 23.19
N ASP A 104 -10.62 -15.83 23.05
CA ASP A 104 -11.73 -16.40 22.27
C ASP A 104 -12.97 -16.76 23.12
N SER A 105 -12.88 -16.57 24.44
CA SER A 105 -13.95 -16.88 25.37
C SER A 105 -14.00 -15.94 26.57
N ASN A 106 -15.21 -15.65 27.05
CA ASN A 106 -15.41 -14.80 28.24
C ASN A 106 -14.79 -15.43 29.48
N GLY A 107 -14.17 -14.61 30.32
CA GLY A 107 -13.65 -15.04 31.61
C GLY A 107 -12.59 -14.09 32.17
N THR A 108 -12.20 -14.37 33.42
CA THR A 108 -11.07 -13.71 34.08
C THR A 108 -9.82 -14.57 33.90
N TYR A 109 -8.83 -14.01 33.22
CA TYR A 109 -7.54 -14.64 32.95
C TYR A 109 -6.47 -14.06 33.88
N THR A 110 -5.61 -14.91 34.41
CA THR A 110 -4.39 -14.49 35.10
C THR A 110 -3.25 -14.62 34.11
N VAL A 111 -2.68 -13.49 33.71
CA VAL A 111 -1.49 -13.47 32.85
C VAL A 111 -0.28 -13.48 33.75
N ARG A 112 0.73 -14.28 33.41
CA ARG A 112 2.02 -14.31 34.10
C ARG A 112 3.13 -13.91 33.15
N LEU A 113 3.93 -12.94 33.58
CA LEU A 113 5.23 -12.63 33.01
C LEU A 113 6.32 -13.29 33.84
N ARG A 114 7.31 -13.87 33.18
CA ARG A 114 8.58 -14.27 33.76
C ARG A 114 9.69 -13.52 33.03
N VAL A 115 10.58 -12.88 33.79
CA VAL A 115 11.76 -12.21 33.25
C VAL A 115 13.02 -12.94 33.67
N THR A 116 14.00 -13.06 32.76
CA THR A 116 15.31 -13.69 33.03
C THR A 116 16.44 -12.68 32.82
N ASP A 117 17.41 -12.64 33.73
CA ASP A 117 18.63 -11.83 33.61
C ASP A 117 19.81 -12.59 32.98
N GLU A 118 20.94 -11.90 32.77
CA GLU A 118 22.20 -12.47 32.26
C GLU A 118 22.81 -13.60 33.10
N ASP A 119 22.49 -13.64 34.40
CA ASP A 119 22.99 -14.59 35.36
C ASP A 119 22.05 -15.80 35.52
N TYR A 120 20.99 -15.87 34.69
CA TYR A 120 19.94 -16.88 34.67
C TYR A 120 19.08 -16.92 35.95
N TYR A 121 18.98 -15.79 36.66
CA TYR A 121 17.96 -15.60 37.67
C TYR A 121 16.66 -15.12 37.03
N THR A 122 15.55 -15.59 37.60
CA THR A 122 14.22 -15.27 37.12
C THR A 122 13.37 -14.66 38.21
N ASP A 123 12.49 -13.74 37.85
CA ASP A 123 11.37 -13.29 38.67
C ASP A 123 10.07 -13.34 37.87
N THR A 124 8.94 -13.34 38.56
CA THR A 124 7.63 -13.42 37.91
C THR A 124 6.67 -12.42 38.49
N ASP A 125 5.87 -11.78 37.63
CA ASP A 125 4.74 -10.96 38.02
C ASP A 125 3.46 -11.44 37.32
N THR A 126 2.31 -11.06 37.85
CA THR A 126 1.01 -11.45 37.29
C THR A 126 0.05 -10.28 37.26
N CYS A 127 -0.69 -10.12 36.17
CA CYS A 127 -1.83 -9.22 36.08
C CYS A 127 -3.12 -10.02 35.80
N THR A 128 -4.26 -9.35 35.91
CA THR A 128 -5.57 -9.93 35.61
C THR A 128 -6.14 -9.25 34.37
N VAL A 129 -6.72 -10.04 33.47
CA VAL A 129 -7.47 -9.56 32.30
C VAL A 129 -8.88 -10.14 32.37
N ASN A 130 -9.89 -9.29 32.41
CA ASN A 130 -11.30 -9.65 32.40
C ASN A 130 -11.83 -9.49 30.98
N VAL A 131 -12.34 -10.57 30.40
CA VAL A 131 -12.85 -10.60 29.04
C VAL A 131 -14.34 -10.86 29.07
N SER A 132 -15.13 -9.94 28.53
CA SER A 132 -16.59 -10.02 28.47
C SER A 132 -17.11 -9.63 27.09
N GLY A 133 -18.41 -9.80 26.85
CA GLY A 133 -19.03 -9.24 25.65
C GLY A 133 -19.14 -7.72 25.74
N ASP A 134 -19.79 -7.16 24.74
CA ASP A 134 -20.29 -5.78 24.67
C ASP A 134 -21.76 -5.92 24.22
N PHE A 135 -22.68 -5.93 25.18
CA PHE A 135 -24.07 -6.35 24.94
C PHE A 135 -24.87 -5.32 24.16
N ASP A 136 -24.65 -4.04 24.38
CA ASP A 136 -25.36 -2.94 23.73
C ASP A 136 -24.57 -2.29 22.59
N GLY A 137 -23.30 -2.66 22.41
CA GLY A 137 -22.46 -2.30 21.28
C GLY A 137 -21.81 -0.93 21.42
N ASP A 138 -21.69 -0.41 22.65
CA ASP A 138 -21.15 0.91 22.91
C ASP A 138 -19.62 0.90 23.13
N GLY A 139 -18.95 -0.22 22.92
CA GLY A 139 -17.50 -0.30 23.01
C GLY A 139 -16.96 -0.40 24.45
N LEU A 140 -17.82 -0.46 25.46
CA LEU A 140 -17.46 -0.86 26.82
C LEU A 140 -17.67 -2.38 27.01
N PRO A 141 -16.76 -3.09 27.71
CA PRO A 141 -16.99 -4.48 28.08
C PRO A 141 -18.09 -4.61 29.16
N ASP A 142 -19.00 -5.57 29.03
CA ASP A 142 -20.09 -5.83 30.00
C ASP A 142 -19.60 -5.86 31.47
N ASP A 143 -18.46 -6.51 31.72
CA ASP A 143 -17.89 -6.66 33.07
C ASP A 143 -17.34 -5.32 33.59
N TYR A 144 -16.85 -4.42 32.71
CA TYR A 144 -16.40 -3.07 33.10
C TYR A 144 -17.57 -2.22 33.62
N GLU A 145 -18.73 -2.36 32.99
CA GLU A 145 -19.95 -1.64 33.35
C GLU A 145 -20.59 -2.21 34.62
N ASP A 146 -20.68 -3.53 34.75
CA ASP A 146 -21.37 -4.22 35.85
C ASP A 146 -20.53 -4.33 37.15
N ASP A 147 -19.22 -4.59 37.06
CA ASP A 147 -18.43 -5.01 38.24
C ASP A 147 -17.90 -3.85 39.11
N LEU A 148 -17.81 -2.63 38.56
CA LEU A 148 -17.02 -1.55 39.17
C LEU A 148 -17.85 -0.49 39.92
N ASP A 149 -19.19 -0.59 39.94
CA ASP A 149 -20.12 0.38 40.57
C ASP A 149 -19.90 1.82 40.03
N TYR A 150 -19.48 1.93 38.75
CA TYR A 150 -19.30 3.22 38.07
C TYR A 150 -20.62 3.91 37.74
N GLY A 151 -21.71 3.15 37.69
CA GLY A 151 -23.05 3.64 37.38
C GLY A 151 -23.41 3.51 35.89
N LEU A 152 -22.56 2.83 35.13
CA LEU A 152 -22.79 2.40 33.75
C LEU A 152 -23.84 1.26 33.70
N ASP A 153 -24.46 1.05 32.55
CA ASP A 153 -25.56 0.10 32.30
C ASP A 153 -25.34 -0.56 30.94
N ASN A 154 -24.90 -1.83 30.96
CA ASN A 154 -24.65 -2.69 29.78
C ASN A 154 -25.89 -2.99 28.91
N THR A 155 -26.96 -2.22 29.07
CA THR A 155 -28.15 -2.24 28.23
C THR A 155 -28.53 -0.86 27.68
N ASP A 156 -27.78 0.20 28.02
CA ASP A 156 -27.97 1.56 27.54
C ASP A 156 -26.81 1.98 26.60
N PRO A 157 -26.98 1.85 25.27
CA PRO A 157 -25.90 2.05 24.29
C PRO A 157 -25.42 3.50 24.13
N ASN A 158 -25.78 4.39 25.05
CA ASN A 158 -25.44 5.82 25.00
C ASN A 158 -24.67 6.26 26.23
N ASP A 159 -24.41 5.41 27.22
CA ASP A 159 -23.74 5.84 28.44
C ASP A 159 -22.21 5.89 28.27
N ALA A 160 -21.59 5.10 27.39
CA ALA A 160 -20.21 5.30 26.94
C ALA A 160 -19.93 6.73 26.44
N ASP A 161 -20.89 7.35 25.75
CA ASP A 161 -20.73 8.68 25.16
C ASP A 161 -21.09 9.82 26.14
N GLN A 162 -21.50 9.49 27.38
CA GLN A 162 -21.82 10.49 28.41
C GLN A 162 -20.58 10.85 29.24
N ASP A 163 -20.57 12.09 29.74
CA ASP A 163 -19.61 12.57 30.75
C ASP A 163 -20.35 12.62 32.10
N PHE A 164 -20.23 11.54 32.88
CA PHE A 164 -21.02 11.33 34.09
C PHE A 164 -20.63 12.24 35.26
N ASP A 165 -19.35 12.60 35.36
CA ASP A 165 -18.85 13.40 36.47
C ASP A 165 -18.53 14.85 36.10
N SER A 166 -18.70 15.20 34.83
CA SER A 166 -18.55 16.53 34.24
C SER A 166 -17.11 17.07 34.29
N ASP A 167 -16.12 16.20 34.06
CA ASP A 167 -14.71 16.57 33.97
C ASP A 167 -14.25 16.94 32.54
N GLY A 168 -15.07 16.65 31.53
CA GLY A 168 -14.81 16.95 30.12
C GLY A 168 -14.47 15.74 29.26
N TYR A 169 -14.38 14.54 29.83
CA TYR A 169 -14.14 13.29 29.11
C TYR A 169 -15.39 12.41 29.15
N ASN A 170 -15.72 11.76 28.03
CA ASN A 170 -16.79 10.76 28.05
C ASN A 170 -16.28 9.43 28.64
N ASN A 171 -17.22 8.61 29.09
CA ASN A 171 -16.92 7.35 29.76
C ASN A 171 -16.08 6.39 28.87
N LEU A 172 -16.25 6.46 27.54
CA LEU A 172 -15.42 5.71 26.58
C LEU A 172 -13.96 6.18 26.58
N SER A 173 -13.73 7.51 26.54
CA SER A 173 -12.40 8.11 26.65
C SER A 173 -11.72 7.66 27.94
N GLU A 174 -12.45 7.73 29.06
CA GLU A 174 -11.92 7.31 30.34
C GLU A 174 -11.56 5.82 30.39
N TYR A 175 -12.41 4.95 29.85
CA TYR A 175 -12.11 3.53 29.71
C TYR A 175 -10.86 3.28 28.84
N LEU A 176 -10.77 3.94 27.68
CA LEU A 176 -9.66 3.75 26.75
C LEU A 176 -8.31 4.21 27.33
N HIS A 177 -8.33 5.20 28.23
CA HIS A 177 -7.15 5.79 28.89
C HIS A 177 -6.93 5.31 30.34
N GLY A 178 -7.79 4.43 30.86
CA GLY A 178 -7.66 3.88 32.20
C GLY A 178 -7.96 4.86 33.34
N SER A 179 -8.77 5.90 33.09
CA SER A 179 -9.33 6.78 34.13
C SER A 179 -10.69 6.27 34.63
N VAL A 180 -11.41 7.03 35.46
CA VAL A 180 -12.53 6.49 36.25
C VAL A 180 -13.81 7.29 35.98
N PRO A 181 -14.79 6.71 35.24
CA PRO A 181 -16.04 7.33 34.76
C PRO A 181 -16.90 8.14 35.75
N ASN A 182 -16.65 8.01 37.05
CA ASN A 182 -17.46 8.63 38.09
C ASN A 182 -16.65 9.39 39.16
N ASP A 183 -15.38 9.68 38.90
CA ASP A 183 -14.53 10.50 39.76
C ASP A 183 -13.80 11.60 38.96
N SER A 184 -14.38 12.80 38.98
CA SER A 184 -13.85 14.03 38.35
C SER A 184 -12.42 14.47 38.73
N ASN A 185 -11.71 13.73 39.60
CA ASN A 185 -10.28 13.92 39.87
C ASN A 185 -9.40 12.90 39.14
N SER A 186 -9.99 11.97 38.40
CA SER A 186 -9.39 10.88 37.67
C SER A 186 -9.61 11.14 36.18
N THR A 187 -8.80 12.01 35.60
CA THR A 187 -8.83 12.33 34.17
C THR A 187 -7.79 11.49 33.41
N PRO A 188 -7.94 11.28 32.10
CA PRO A 188 -6.89 10.75 31.24
C PRO A 188 -5.53 11.48 31.42
N ASP A 189 -4.42 10.73 31.38
CA ASP A 189 -3.08 11.34 31.43
C ASP A 189 -2.75 11.96 30.06
N PRO A 190 -2.53 13.28 29.97
CA PRO A 190 -2.25 13.96 28.71
C PRO A 190 -0.90 13.59 28.07
N ASN A 191 -0.09 12.73 28.69
CA ASN A 191 1.15 12.20 28.11
C ASN A 191 1.02 10.72 27.72
N PHE A 192 -0.17 10.14 27.89
CA PHE A 192 -0.44 8.74 27.61
C PHE A 192 -1.38 8.66 26.41
N ASN A 193 -0.78 8.56 25.23
CA ASN A 193 -1.50 8.58 23.97
C ASN A 193 -1.70 7.13 23.49
N ILE A 194 -2.85 6.87 22.86
CA ILE A 194 -3.24 5.55 22.40
C ILE A 194 -3.47 5.52 20.89
N THR A 195 -3.62 4.32 20.35
CA THR A 195 -4.21 4.13 19.02
C THR A 195 -5.62 3.57 19.19
N ILE A 196 -6.60 4.20 18.54
CA ILE A 196 -7.99 3.77 18.49
C ILE A 196 -8.27 3.21 17.09
N TYR A 197 -8.74 1.96 17.01
CA TYR A 197 -8.97 1.28 15.72
C TYR A 197 -10.43 1.38 15.27
N VAL A 198 -10.67 1.87 14.04
CA VAL A 198 -12.01 2.00 13.46
C VAL A 198 -12.14 1.06 12.24
N PRO A 199 -13.16 0.17 12.16
CA PRO A 199 -14.33 0.07 13.04
C PRO A 199 -14.19 -0.94 14.20
N VAL A 200 -13.00 -1.52 14.40
CA VAL A 200 -12.84 -2.72 15.26
C VAL A 200 -13.02 -2.40 16.75
N GLU A 201 -12.41 -1.30 17.24
CA GLU A 201 -12.55 -0.84 18.62
C GLU A 201 -13.75 0.11 18.81
N VAL A 202 -13.97 1.00 17.85
CA VAL A 202 -15.06 1.96 17.84
C VAL A 202 -15.71 1.96 16.46
N ASP A 203 -17.03 2.00 16.40
CA ASP A 203 -17.82 1.76 15.18
C ASP A 203 -17.82 2.91 14.15
N SER A 204 -17.37 4.11 14.55
CA SER A 204 -17.43 5.32 13.73
C SER A 204 -16.24 6.25 14.01
N ILE A 205 -15.90 7.07 13.02
CA ILE A 205 -14.77 8.00 13.10
C ILE A 205 -15.06 9.12 14.10
N GLN A 206 -16.26 9.72 14.05
CA GLN A 206 -16.60 10.80 14.98
C GLN A 206 -16.54 10.33 16.43
N ARG A 207 -17.00 9.11 16.69
CA ARG A 207 -17.00 8.56 18.04
C ARG A 207 -15.58 8.27 18.54
N ALA A 208 -14.68 7.85 17.66
CA ALA A 208 -13.27 7.72 17.98
C ALA A 208 -12.63 9.09 18.31
N ILE A 209 -12.98 10.15 17.56
CA ILE A 209 -12.55 11.53 17.87
C ILE A 209 -13.05 11.94 19.26
N ASN A 210 -14.35 11.76 19.53
CA ASN A 210 -14.94 12.13 20.82
C ASN A 210 -14.29 11.40 22.00
N ALA A 211 -13.78 10.18 21.78
CA ALA A 211 -13.10 9.39 22.81
C ALA A 211 -11.59 9.71 22.94
N SER A 212 -11.03 10.48 22.01
CA SER A 212 -9.60 10.78 21.96
C SER A 212 -9.19 11.91 22.90
N ILE A 213 -7.91 11.93 23.26
CA ILE A 213 -7.23 13.09 23.83
C ILE A 213 -6.15 13.63 22.87
N ASP A 214 -5.58 14.79 23.21
CA ASP A 214 -4.50 15.39 22.43
C ASP A 214 -3.33 14.41 22.26
N GLY A 215 -2.96 14.15 21.00
CA GLY A 215 -1.85 13.30 20.61
C GLY A 215 -2.19 11.83 20.38
N ASP A 216 -3.45 11.42 20.54
CA ASP A 216 -3.91 10.09 20.13
C ASP A 216 -3.83 9.89 18.62
N THR A 217 -3.81 8.62 18.21
CA THR A 217 -3.92 8.20 16.82
C THR A 217 -5.23 7.44 16.61
N ILE A 218 -6.00 7.80 15.59
CA ILE A 218 -7.17 7.06 15.14
C ILE A 218 -6.77 6.38 13.83
N LEU A 219 -6.73 5.04 13.84
CA LEU A 219 -6.34 4.21 12.70
C LEU A 219 -7.59 3.62 12.04
N VAL A 220 -7.84 3.99 10.80
CA VAL A 220 -9.07 3.66 10.07
C VAL A 220 -8.78 2.65 8.96
N SER A 221 -9.43 1.49 9.03
CA SER A 221 -9.37 0.46 7.98
C SER A 221 -10.03 0.93 6.68
N LYS A 222 -9.74 0.25 5.56
CA LYS A 222 -10.45 0.48 4.29
C LYS A 222 -11.96 0.32 4.49
N GLY A 223 -12.75 1.17 3.84
CA GLY A 223 -14.20 1.20 3.98
C GLY A 223 -14.79 2.55 3.62
N THR A 224 -16.12 2.61 3.49
CA THR A 224 -16.85 3.87 3.32
C THR A 224 -17.56 4.23 4.62
N TYR A 225 -17.14 5.34 5.21
CA TYR A 225 -17.66 5.91 6.44
C TYR A 225 -18.62 7.05 6.08
N ASN A 226 -19.92 6.82 6.27
CA ASN A 226 -20.95 7.81 5.95
C ASN A 226 -21.16 8.73 7.16
N GLU A 227 -20.30 9.74 7.27
CA GLU A 227 -20.18 10.62 8.44
C GLU A 227 -19.81 12.04 7.99
N SER A 228 -20.21 13.03 8.79
CA SER A 228 -19.66 14.40 8.74
C SER A 228 -18.94 14.64 10.06
N ILE A 229 -17.61 14.73 10.02
CA ILE A 229 -16.78 14.71 11.22
C ILE A 229 -16.29 16.10 11.63
N ASP A 230 -16.09 16.30 12.92
CA ASP A 230 -15.52 17.50 13.56
C ASP A 230 -14.44 17.04 14.55
N PHE A 231 -13.26 17.66 14.49
CA PHE A 231 -12.16 17.38 15.42
C PHE A 231 -12.41 17.93 16.83
N GLU A 232 -13.41 18.80 17.02
CA GLU A 232 -13.84 19.34 18.31
C GLU A 232 -12.72 19.97 19.16
N GLY A 233 -11.64 20.43 18.52
CA GLY A 233 -10.47 21.03 19.17
C GLY A 233 -9.42 20.01 19.64
N ILE A 234 -9.60 18.72 19.33
CA ILE A 234 -8.69 17.65 19.71
C ILE A 234 -7.51 17.58 18.74
N SER A 235 -6.29 17.59 19.29
CA SER A 235 -5.05 17.50 18.52
C SER A 235 -4.62 16.05 18.27
N CYS A 236 -5.48 15.25 17.63
CA CYS A 236 -5.21 13.85 17.30
C CYS A 236 -4.74 13.65 15.84
N THR A 237 -4.15 12.49 15.57
CA THR A 237 -3.83 12.02 14.22
C THR A 237 -4.91 11.05 13.72
N LEU A 238 -5.74 11.49 12.78
CA LEU A 238 -6.66 10.63 12.04
C LEU A 238 -5.97 10.13 10.76
N THR A 239 -5.74 8.83 10.65
CA THR A 239 -5.00 8.22 9.53
C THR A 239 -5.62 6.91 9.05
N SER A 240 -5.54 6.63 7.75
CA SER A 240 -5.79 5.27 7.24
C SER A 240 -4.67 4.31 7.62
N THR A 241 -4.88 3.01 7.41
CA THR A 241 -3.94 1.93 7.80
C THR A 241 -2.58 2.01 7.09
N ASP A 242 -2.55 2.48 5.85
CA ASP A 242 -1.32 2.82 5.13
C ASP A 242 -1.56 4.06 4.25
N PRO A 243 -1.32 5.26 4.80
CA PRO A 243 -1.65 6.49 4.12
C PRO A 243 -0.71 6.86 2.97
N ASN A 244 0.37 6.11 2.73
CA ASN A 244 1.25 6.33 1.58
C ASN A 244 0.89 5.40 0.41
N ASP A 245 0.08 4.36 0.66
CA ASP A 245 -0.51 3.54 -0.40
C ASP A 245 -1.79 4.21 -0.92
N TRP A 246 -1.74 4.67 -2.17
CA TRP A 246 -2.88 5.29 -2.85
C TRP A 246 -4.07 4.33 -3.03
N SER A 247 -3.84 3.02 -3.06
CA SER A 247 -4.91 2.01 -3.08
C SER A 247 -5.67 1.98 -1.76
N VAL A 248 -4.96 2.14 -0.64
CA VAL A 248 -5.59 2.26 0.68
C VAL A 248 -6.34 3.59 0.78
N THR A 249 -5.70 4.70 0.41
CA THR A 249 -6.30 6.04 0.44
C THR A 249 -7.58 6.15 -0.41
N ALA A 250 -7.58 5.56 -1.62
CA ALA A 250 -8.73 5.54 -2.51
C ALA A 250 -9.92 4.75 -1.93
N ASN A 251 -9.64 3.76 -1.07
CA ASN A 251 -10.65 2.86 -0.50
C ASN A 251 -10.97 3.15 0.98
N THR A 252 -10.31 4.11 1.62
CA THR A 252 -10.69 4.62 2.94
C THR A 252 -11.40 5.97 2.77
N ILE A 253 -12.73 5.91 2.68
CA ILE A 253 -13.58 7.01 2.22
C ILE A 253 -14.37 7.60 3.38
N ILE A 254 -14.26 8.91 3.61
CA ILE A 254 -15.19 9.69 4.43
C ILE A 254 -16.18 10.35 3.46
N ASN A 255 -17.42 9.89 3.51
CA ASN A 255 -18.51 10.39 2.67
C ASN A 255 -19.54 11.11 3.53
N ALA A 256 -19.91 12.34 3.20
CA ALA A 256 -20.90 13.08 3.99
C ALA A 256 -22.22 12.32 4.14
N ASP A 257 -22.76 12.31 5.37
CA ASP A 257 -24.08 11.75 5.69
C ASP A 257 -25.23 12.68 5.25
N ASP A 258 -24.97 13.98 5.14
CA ASP A 258 -25.83 14.99 4.52
C ASP A 258 -25.06 15.75 3.43
N PRO A 259 -25.54 15.81 2.18
CA PRO A 259 -24.88 16.54 1.10
C PRO A 259 -24.81 18.07 1.31
N ASN A 260 -25.42 18.60 2.38
CA ASN A 260 -25.30 20.01 2.77
C ASN A 260 -24.33 20.22 3.96
N ALA A 261 -23.71 19.16 4.47
CA ALA A 261 -22.74 19.23 5.55
C ALA A 261 -21.31 19.41 5.03
N TYR A 262 -20.41 19.79 5.93
CA TYR A 262 -18.98 19.74 5.68
C TYR A 262 -18.51 18.33 6.03
N VAL A 263 -17.73 17.69 5.16
CA VAL A 263 -17.30 16.29 5.39
C VAL A 263 -16.36 16.22 6.59
N VAL A 264 -15.39 17.15 6.66
CA VAL A 264 -14.44 17.28 7.78
C VAL A 264 -14.37 18.73 8.25
N THR A 265 -14.47 18.95 9.56
CA THR A 265 -14.49 20.27 10.19
C THR A 265 -13.36 20.46 11.20
N PHE A 266 -12.74 21.64 11.14
CA PHE A 266 -11.80 22.18 12.13
C PHE A 266 -12.23 23.62 12.49
N GLU A 267 -12.90 23.83 13.62
CA GLU A 267 -13.41 25.15 14.00
C GLU A 267 -13.20 25.53 15.47
N ASN A 268 -12.41 24.74 16.20
CA ASN A 268 -12.21 24.84 17.64
C ASN A 268 -10.75 25.13 18.02
N SER A 269 -10.02 25.82 17.14
CA SER A 269 -8.60 26.23 17.30
C SER A 269 -7.59 25.08 17.22
N GLU A 270 -7.91 24.04 16.46
CA GLU A 270 -7.02 22.95 16.08
C GLU A 270 -5.75 23.52 15.43
N ASP A 271 -4.59 22.94 15.78
CA ASP A 271 -3.29 23.35 15.26
C ASP A 271 -2.68 22.27 14.36
N ALA A 272 -1.41 22.44 13.97
CA ALA A 272 -0.76 21.52 13.03
C ALA A 272 -0.58 20.09 13.57
N ASN A 273 -0.84 19.84 14.87
CA ASN A 273 -0.86 18.51 15.46
C ASN A 273 -2.22 17.80 15.28
N SER A 274 -3.28 18.50 14.89
CA SER A 274 -4.48 17.88 14.35
C SER A 274 -4.17 17.45 12.91
N VAL A 275 -3.99 16.15 12.72
CA VAL A 275 -3.53 15.57 11.44
C VAL A 275 -4.65 14.76 10.80
N LEU A 276 -4.91 15.01 9.52
CA LEU A 276 -5.77 14.19 8.67
C LEU A 276 -4.91 13.60 7.54
N LYS A 277 -4.86 12.27 7.42
CA LYS A 277 -3.96 11.63 6.45
C LYS A 277 -4.51 10.36 5.79
N GLY A 278 -4.43 10.26 4.46
CA GLY A 278 -4.69 8.98 3.77
C GLY A 278 -6.17 8.68 3.53
N PHE A 279 -6.99 9.69 3.26
CA PHE A 279 -8.44 9.53 3.05
C PHE A 279 -8.93 10.08 1.72
N THR A 280 -9.96 9.45 1.18
CA THR A 280 -10.84 10.06 0.17
C THR A 280 -12.00 10.79 0.86
N ILE A 281 -12.21 12.06 0.54
CA ILE A 281 -13.17 12.97 1.22
C ILE A 281 -14.18 13.49 0.19
N THR A 282 -15.46 13.12 0.33
CA THR A 282 -16.46 13.31 -0.73
C THR A 282 -17.89 13.54 -0.22
N GLY A 283 -18.75 14.01 -1.12
CA GLY A 283 -20.20 13.99 -0.97
C GLY A 283 -20.80 15.18 -0.21
N GLY A 284 -19.99 16.08 0.33
CA GLY A 284 -20.45 17.23 1.13
C GLY A 284 -20.70 18.52 0.34
N ASP A 285 -21.19 19.55 1.04
CA ASP A 285 -21.22 20.96 0.58
C ASP A 285 -19.77 21.45 0.44
N VAL A 286 -18.95 21.19 1.46
CA VAL A 286 -17.51 21.45 1.48
C VAL A 286 -16.81 20.17 1.94
N GLY A 287 -15.73 19.78 1.26
CA GLY A 287 -14.91 18.65 1.70
C GLY A 287 -14.29 18.91 3.07
N ILE A 288 -13.47 19.96 3.18
CA ILE A 288 -12.78 20.33 4.43
C ILE A 288 -13.07 21.79 4.78
N TYR A 289 -13.59 22.05 5.97
CA TYR A 289 -13.83 23.40 6.49
C TYR A 289 -12.88 23.72 7.64
N CYS A 290 -12.20 24.86 7.56
CA CYS A 290 -11.30 25.35 8.61
C CYS A 290 -11.66 26.80 9.00
N ASP A 291 -12.08 27.05 10.24
CA ASP A 291 -12.35 28.40 10.77
C ASP A 291 -11.55 28.69 12.03
N GLY A 292 -10.53 29.55 11.91
CA GLY A 292 -9.61 29.86 13.00
C GLY A 292 -8.75 28.66 13.45
N ALA A 293 -8.62 27.64 12.61
CA ALA A 293 -7.85 26.41 12.83
C ALA A 293 -6.74 26.27 11.77
N SER A 294 -5.70 25.49 12.03
CA SER A 294 -4.57 25.31 11.09
C SER A 294 -4.01 23.89 11.13
N PRO A 295 -4.82 22.88 10.72
CA PRO A 295 -4.44 21.47 10.74
C PRO A 295 -3.36 21.12 9.72
N THR A 296 -2.83 19.90 9.84
CA THR A 296 -2.00 19.27 8.80
C THR A 296 -2.83 18.24 8.03
N ILE A 297 -2.89 18.37 6.72
CA ILE A 297 -3.65 17.50 5.81
C ILE A 297 -2.67 16.89 4.81
N SER A 298 -2.63 15.57 4.69
CA SER A 298 -1.68 14.93 3.76
C SER A 298 -2.18 13.66 3.11
N ASN A 299 -1.71 13.37 1.89
CA ASN A 299 -2.08 12.15 1.16
C ASN A 299 -3.61 11.94 1.10
N CYS A 300 -4.37 12.99 0.85
CA CYS A 300 -5.84 12.91 0.78
C CYS A 300 -6.33 13.15 -0.65
N VAL A 301 -7.43 12.51 -1.02
CA VAL A 301 -8.18 12.77 -2.25
C VAL A 301 -9.47 13.49 -1.88
N ILE A 302 -9.51 14.81 -2.05
CA ILE A 302 -10.69 15.66 -1.83
C ILE A 302 -11.45 15.75 -3.15
N THR A 303 -12.61 15.10 -3.24
CA THR A 303 -13.28 14.90 -4.53
C THR A 303 -14.79 15.05 -4.48
N ASN A 304 -15.38 15.54 -5.59
CA ASN A 304 -16.82 15.58 -5.82
C ASN A 304 -17.65 16.26 -4.71
N ASN A 305 -17.08 17.25 -4.03
CA ASN A 305 -17.80 18.09 -3.07
C ASN A 305 -18.39 19.29 -3.80
N ILE A 306 -19.66 19.62 -3.52
CA ILE A 306 -20.44 20.57 -4.32
C ILE A 306 -21.05 21.64 -3.43
N SER A 307 -20.42 22.82 -3.42
CA SER A 307 -20.94 24.00 -2.74
C SER A 307 -21.72 24.93 -3.65
N ALA A 308 -22.82 25.48 -3.12
CA ALA A 308 -23.45 26.66 -3.72
C ALA A 308 -22.73 27.97 -3.35
N GLY A 309 -21.82 27.92 -2.38
CA GLY A 309 -21.14 29.06 -1.78
C GLY A 309 -19.66 29.11 -2.13
N TYR A 310 -18.84 28.56 -1.25
CA TYR A 310 -17.39 28.77 -1.23
C TYR A 310 -16.67 27.44 -1.00
N GLY A 311 -15.55 27.22 -1.67
CA GLY A 311 -14.59 26.18 -1.30
C GLY A 311 -15.15 24.77 -1.42
N GLY A 312 -15.46 24.30 -2.62
CA GLY A 312 -16.10 23.00 -2.82
C GLY A 312 -15.26 21.88 -2.20
N GLY A 313 -13.98 21.82 -2.55
CA GLY A 313 -13.03 20.92 -1.89
C GLY A 313 -12.69 21.39 -0.49
N MET A 314 -12.28 22.66 -0.33
CA MET A 314 -11.84 23.19 0.96
C MET A 314 -12.15 24.68 1.15
N TYR A 315 -12.55 25.08 2.36
CA TYR A 315 -12.78 26.47 2.72
C TYR A 315 -12.02 26.86 4.00
N ASP A 316 -11.04 27.75 3.82
CA ASP A 316 -10.23 28.33 4.89
C ASP A 316 -10.67 29.74 5.27
N CYS A 317 -11.08 29.94 6.52
CA CYS A 317 -11.48 31.22 7.08
C CYS A 317 -10.62 31.55 8.31
N TYR A 318 -9.74 32.56 8.21
CA TYR A 318 -8.77 32.88 9.27
C TYR A 318 -7.87 31.70 9.67
N SER A 319 -7.55 30.85 8.69
CA SER A 319 -6.90 29.55 8.86
C SER A 319 -5.61 29.49 8.03
N SER A 320 -4.62 28.69 8.42
CA SER A 320 -3.37 28.53 7.64
C SER A 320 -2.87 27.09 7.70
N PRO A 321 -3.67 26.12 7.20
CA PRO A 321 -3.31 24.72 7.22
C PRO A 321 -2.08 24.40 6.37
N ILE A 322 -1.46 23.26 6.67
CA ILE A 322 -0.39 22.66 5.87
C ILE A 322 -1.00 21.51 5.07
N ILE A 323 -0.92 21.58 3.74
CA ILE A 323 -1.54 20.63 2.82
C ILE A 323 -0.42 20.04 1.97
N THR A 324 -0.19 18.72 2.04
CA THR A 324 0.91 18.07 1.31
C THR A 324 0.48 16.80 0.60
N ASN A 325 0.89 16.61 -0.65
CA ASN A 325 0.58 15.40 -1.43
C ASN A 325 -0.94 15.13 -1.50
N CYS A 326 -1.75 16.17 -1.63
CA CYS A 326 -3.21 16.01 -1.74
C CYS A 326 -3.68 16.22 -3.17
N VAL A 327 -4.81 15.60 -3.49
CA VAL A 327 -5.49 15.76 -4.77
C VAL A 327 -6.84 16.41 -4.54
N PHE A 328 -7.11 17.50 -5.25
CA PHE A 328 -8.42 18.15 -5.31
C PHE A 328 -9.00 17.90 -6.70
N SER A 329 -10.01 17.04 -6.79
CA SER A 329 -10.57 16.60 -8.08
C SER A 329 -12.07 16.80 -8.18
N GLY A 330 -12.56 17.36 -9.30
CA GLY A 330 -14.00 17.39 -9.58
C GLY A 330 -14.86 18.16 -8.58
N ASN A 331 -14.27 18.99 -7.70
CA ASN A 331 -15.03 19.76 -6.73
C ASN A 331 -15.65 20.99 -7.39
N LYS A 332 -16.81 21.42 -6.87
CA LYS A 332 -17.58 22.53 -7.44
C LYS A 332 -17.99 23.54 -6.38
N ALA A 333 -17.89 24.83 -6.67
CA ALA A 333 -18.36 25.90 -5.79
C ALA A 333 -18.96 27.11 -6.52
N GLY A 334 -19.50 28.07 -5.77
CA GLY A 334 -19.71 29.43 -6.29
C GLY A 334 -18.37 30.15 -6.52
N TYR A 335 -17.45 30.05 -5.57
CA TYR A 335 -16.07 30.56 -5.66
C TYR A 335 -15.10 29.53 -5.06
N GLY A 336 -13.97 29.29 -5.72
CA GLY A 336 -12.99 28.32 -5.24
C GLY A 336 -13.55 26.89 -5.31
N GLY A 337 -13.75 26.34 -6.51
CA GLY A 337 -14.24 24.97 -6.66
C GLY A 337 -13.35 23.97 -5.92
N GLY A 338 -12.04 24.09 -6.09
CA GLY A 338 -11.05 23.35 -5.30
C GLY A 338 -10.91 23.90 -3.88
N MET A 339 -10.57 25.20 -3.75
CA MET A 339 -10.29 25.83 -2.47
C MET A 339 -10.63 27.33 -2.43
N TYR A 340 -11.12 27.82 -1.30
CA TYR A 340 -11.42 29.24 -1.07
C TYR A 340 -10.77 29.73 0.23
N ASP A 341 -9.90 30.75 0.12
CA ASP A 341 -9.08 31.27 1.22
C ASP A 341 -9.49 32.70 1.59
N VAL A 342 -9.91 32.92 2.85
CA VAL A 342 -10.31 34.23 3.37
C VAL A 342 -9.52 34.62 4.60
N ASN A 343 -8.66 35.63 4.47
CA ASN A 343 -7.71 36.02 5.53
C ASN A 343 -6.88 34.82 6.00
N SER A 344 -6.55 33.94 5.07
CA SER A 344 -5.93 32.64 5.27
C SER A 344 -4.63 32.57 4.47
N SER A 345 -3.65 31.77 4.87
CA SER A 345 -2.39 31.65 4.14
C SER A 345 -1.85 30.22 4.23
N PRO A 346 -2.58 29.25 3.66
CA PRO A 346 -2.16 27.85 3.70
C PRO A 346 -0.82 27.64 2.99
N THR A 347 -0.11 26.59 3.42
CA THR A 347 1.08 26.08 2.73
C THR A 347 0.70 24.81 1.99
N ILE A 348 0.85 24.82 0.67
CA ILE A 348 0.39 23.75 -0.23
C ILE A 348 1.60 23.22 -0.98
N ILE A 349 1.92 21.94 -0.78
CA ILE A 349 3.13 21.33 -1.31
C ILE A 349 2.78 20.06 -2.05
N ASN A 350 3.23 19.95 -3.30
CA ASN A 350 3.13 18.71 -4.07
C ASN A 350 1.69 18.22 -4.30
N CYS A 351 0.76 19.16 -4.46
CA CYS A 351 -0.66 18.86 -4.63
C CYS A 351 -1.09 18.96 -6.10
N VAL A 352 -2.09 18.16 -6.47
CA VAL A 352 -2.72 18.18 -7.79
C VAL A 352 -4.13 18.76 -7.67
N PHE A 353 -4.46 19.71 -8.53
CA PHE A 353 -5.80 20.28 -8.63
C PHE A 353 -6.32 20.11 -10.05
N VAL A 354 -7.36 19.28 -10.18
CA VAL A 354 -7.85 18.89 -11.50
C VAL A 354 -9.37 18.88 -11.60
N ASP A 355 -9.89 19.35 -12.74
CA ASP A 355 -11.31 19.34 -13.07
C ASP A 355 -12.24 19.99 -12.03
N ASN A 356 -11.70 20.90 -11.20
CA ASN A 356 -12.51 21.68 -10.27
C ASN A 356 -13.23 22.80 -11.02
N SER A 357 -14.43 23.16 -10.57
CA SER A 357 -15.26 24.15 -11.25
C SER A 357 -15.87 25.21 -10.33
N ALA A 358 -16.02 26.44 -10.84
CA ALA A 358 -16.73 27.49 -10.15
C ALA A 358 -17.80 28.17 -11.02
N ASP A 359 -18.99 28.39 -10.45
CA ASP A 359 -20.07 29.14 -11.10
C ASP A 359 -19.77 30.65 -11.19
N ALA A 360 -18.80 31.15 -10.42
CA ALA A 360 -18.28 32.51 -10.53
C ALA A 360 -16.75 32.50 -10.80
N ASN A 361 -15.94 32.91 -9.83
CA ASN A 361 -14.50 33.12 -10.04
C ASN A 361 -13.66 32.12 -9.26
N GLY A 362 -12.44 31.85 -9.74
CA GLY A 362 -11.49 30.95 -9.07
C GLY A 362 -11.99 29.52 -9.09
N ALA A 363 -11.91 28.84 -10.24
CA ALA A 363 -12.44 27.47 -10.30
C ALA A 363 -11.63 26.48 -9.48
N CYS A 364 -10.33 26.64 -9.43
CA CYS A 364 -9.52 25.90 -8.48
C CYS A 364 -9.31 26.69 -7.17
N ILE A 365 -8.41 27.69 -7.10
CA ILE A 365 -8.17 28.46 -5.86
C ILE A 365 -8.71 29.89 -5.96
N TYR A 366 -9.41 30.35 -4.93
CA TYR A 366 -9.77 31.77 -4.77
C TYR A 366 -9.14 32.36 -3.49
N ASN A 367 -8.33 33.41 -3.64
CA ASN A 367 -7.69 34.13 -2.55
C ASN A 367 -8.36 35.49 -2.29
N TYR A 368 -8.86 35.70 -1.07
CA TYR A 368 -9.40 36.97 -0.58
C TYR A 368 -8.62 37.47 0.64
N ASP A 369 -7.80 38.50 0.44
CA ASP A 369 -6.86 39.00 1.47
C ASP A 369 -6.00 37.86 2.08
N SER A 370 -5.56 36.93 1.21
CA SER A 370 -4.91 35.66 1.54
C SER A 370 -3.61 35.50 0.74
N SER A 371 -2.56 34.91 1.31
CA SER A 371 -1.24 34.81 0.67
C SER A 371 -0.63 33.41 0.82
N PRO A 372 -1.24 32.38 0.21
CA PRO A 372 -0.75 31.01 0.30
C PRO A 372 0.63 30.83 -0.34
N LEU A 373 1.36 29.83 0.15
CA LEU A 373 2.62 29.35 -0.43
C LEU A 373 2.34 28.05 -1.18
N LEU A 374 2.63 28.03 -2.48
CA LEU A 374 2.47 26.85 -3.34
C LEU A 374 3.83 26.38 -3.84
N ILE A 375 4.11 25.10 -3.66
CA ILE A 375 5.37 24.47 -4.08
C ILE A 375 5.05 23.17 -4.82
N ASN A 376 5.59 22.98 -6.03
CA ASN A 376 5.45 21.73 -6.78
C ASN A 376 3.97 21.32 -7.01
N CYS A 377 3.08 22.28 -7.23
CA CYS A 377 1.66 21.99 -7.48
C CYS A 377 1.33 21.95 -8.98
N THR A 378 0.41 21.08 -9.39
CA THR A 378 -0.07 20.99 -10.78
C THR A 378 -1.56 21.33 -10.86
N PHE A 379 -1.93 22.27 -11.73
CA PHE A 379 -3.30 22.73 -11.97
C PHE A 379 -3.69 22.48 -13.43
N SER A 380 -4.67 21.60 -13.66
CA SER A 380 -5.12 21.24 -15.02
C SER A 380 -6.63 21.07 -15.12
N GLY A 381 -7.24 21.43 -16.26
CA GLY A 381 -8.66 21.16 -16.53
C GLY A 381 -9.67 21.91 -15.65
N ASN A 382 -9.25 22.83 -14.78
CA ASN A 382 -10.14 23.56 -13.90
C ASN A 382 -10.92 24.64 -14.68
N SER A 383 -12.21 24.85 -14.38
CA SER A 383 -13.09 25.69 -15.21
C SER A 383 -14.00 26.65 -14.42
N ALA A 384 -13.84 27.95 -14.64
CA ALA A 384 -14.65 29.02 -14.04
C ALA A 384 -15.61 29.63 -15.07
N GLU A 385 -16.89 29.85 -14.72
CA GLU A 385 -17.79 30.63 -15.59
C GLU A 385 -17.38 32.12 -15.66
N GLY A 386 -16.74 32.62 -14.60
CA GLY A 386 -16.18 33.96 -14.48
C GLY A 386 -14.68 33.98 -14.75
N ASP A 387 -13.90 34.58 -13.85
CA ASP A 387 -12.47 34.84 -14.02
C ASP A 387 -11.59 33.84 -13.22
N GLY A 388 -10.39 33.53 -13.72
CA GLY A 388 -9.40 32.69 -13.01
C GLY A 388 -9.76 31.21 -12.97
N GLY A 389 -9.49 30.46 -14.04
CA GLY A 389 -9.75 29.01 -14.08
C GLY A 389 -8.87 28.24 -13.09
N GLY A 390 -7.56 28.49 -13.09
CA GLY A 390 -6.64 27.90 -12.10
C GLY A 390 -6.63 28.66 -10.76
N MET A 391 -6.41 29.97 -10.79
CA MET A 391 -6.35 30.78 -9.56
C MET A 391 -6.94 32.18 -9.76
N TYR A 392 -7.72 32.64 -8.78
CA TYR A 392 -8.19 34.00 -8.68
C TYR A 392 -7.67 34.64 -7.39
N SER A 393 -7.04 35.81 -7.46
CA SER A 393 -6.60 36.55 -6.28
C SER A 393 -7.18 37.96 -6.21
N SER A 394 -7.56 38.40 -5.00
CA SER A 394 -8.16 39.72 -4.79
C SER A 394 -7.78 40.36 -3.45
N GLY A 395 -8.14 41.63 -3.28
CA GLY A 395 -7.81 42.39 -2.08
C GLY A 395 -6.31 42.68 -2.01
N SER A 396 -5.68 42.33 -0.89
CA SER A 396 -4.25 42.50 -0.61
C SER A 396 -3.47 41.17 -0.69
N SER A 397 -3.97 40.23 -1.47
CA SER A 397 -3.39 38.89 -1.62
C SER A 397 -2.05 38.92 -2.36
N GLU A 398 -1.02 38.29 -1.78
CA GLU A 398 0.31 38.14 -2.39
C GLU A 398 0.76 36.65 -2.35
N PRO A 399 0.05 35.71 -3.02
CA PRO A 399 0.47 34.31 -3.08
C PRO A 399 1.89 34.14 -3.63
N ASN A 400 2.64 33.15 -3.15
CA ASN A 400 3.98 32.85 -3.65
C ASN A 400 4.02 31.44 -4.23
N LEU A 401 4.35 31.32 -5.51
CA LEU A 401 4.30 30.08 -6.28
C LEU A 401 5.68 29.71 -6.79
N ILE A 402 6.06 28.45 -6.53
CA ILE A 402 7.38 27.91 -6.84
C ILE A 402 7.20 26.53 -7.46
N ASN A 403 7.84 26.25 -8.60
CA ASN A 403 7.79 24.94 -9.24
C ASN A 403 6.36 24.49 -9.60
N CYS A 404 5.43 25.40 -9.86
CA CYS A 404 4.03 25.06 -10.15
C CYS A 404 3.75 25.00 -11.66
N ILE A 405 2.82 24.13 -12.08
CA ILE A 405 2.27 24.11 -13.44
C ILE A 405 0.82 24.60 -13.43
N PHE A 406 0.49 25.57 -14.29
CA PHE A 406 -0.88 25.98 -14.61
C PHE A 406 -1.10 25.82 -16.12
N TRP A 407 -1.83 24.76 -16.50
CA TRP A 407 -2.02 24.44 -17.91
C TRP A 407 -3.39 23.85 -18.21
N GLY A 408 -4.06 24.38 -19.23
CA GLY A 408 -5.33 23.81 -19.71
C GLY A 408 -6.51 24.14 -18.80
N ASN A 409 -6.39 25.18 -17.97
CA ASN A 409 -7.52 25.71 -17.21
C ASN A 409 -8.32 26.70 -18.08
N ASP A 410 -9.60 26.88 -17.76
CA ASP A 410 -10.51 27.71 -18.54
C ASP A 410 -11.30 28.70 -17.69
N ALA A 411 -11.51 29.89 -18.24
CA ALA A 411 -12.32 30.94 -17.63
C ALA A 411 -13.26 31.51 -18.70
N GLY A 412 -14.55 31.62 -18.38
CA GLY A 412 -15.54 32.28 -19.24
C GLY A 412 -15.31 33.80 -19.36
N GLY A 413 -14.61 34.38 -18.40
CA GLY A 413 -14.15 35.76 -18.32
C GLY A 413 -12.69 35.94 -18.73
N ASP A 414 -11.90 36.59 -17.87
CA ASP A 414 -10.48 36.90 -18.08
C ASP A 414 -9.58 35.99 -17.22
N GLY A 415 -8.42 35.62 -17.76
CA GLY A 415 -7.39 34.86 -17.03
C GLY A 415 -7.73 33.38 -16.91
N ASN A 416 -7.59 32.64 -18.01
CA ASN A 416 -7.80 31.18 -18.05
C ASN A 416 -7.02 30.47 -16.95
N GLU A 417 -5.73 30.73 -16.86
CA GLU A 417 -4.89 30.17 -15.80
C GLU A 417 -5.02 30.96 -14.50
N ILE A 418 -4.77 32.27 -14.57
CA ILE A 418 -4.66 33.13 -13.39
C ILE A 418 -5.31 34.49 -13.64
N HIS A 419 -6.10 34.95 -12.67
CA HIS A 419 -6.67 36.30 -12.65
C HIS A 419 -6.39 37.01 -11.31
N ASN A 420 -6.08 38.30 -11.39
CA ASN A 420 -5.86 39.16 -10.22
C ASN A 420 -6.74 40.41 -10.27
N ASP A 421 -7.45 40.70 -9.18
CA ASP A 421 -8.26 41.91 -9.02
C ASP A 421 -7.75 42.78 -7.85
N GLY A 422 -8.07 44.08 -7.90
CA GLY A 422 -7.73 45.04 -6.86
C GLY A 422 -6.23 45.31 -6.77
N SER A 423 -5.62 44.97 -5.63
CA SER A 423 -4.19 45.16 -5.36
C SER A 423 -3.43 43.85 -5.19
N ALA A 424 -4.03 42.72 -5.57
CA ALA A 424 -3.36 41.43 -5.52
C ALA A 424 -2.15 41.39 -6.48
N ASP A 425 -1.05 40.80 -6.02
CA ASP A 425 0.22 40.70 -6.77
C ASP A 425 0.92 39.37 -6.42
N PRO A 426 0.48 38.25 -6.99
CA PRO A 426 1.14 36.96 -6.78
C PRO A 426 2.54 36.96 -7.37
N ASN A 427 3.47 36.24 -6.74
CA ASN A 427 4.86 36.13 -7.15
C ASN A 427 5.16 34.72 -7.65
N PHE A 428 5.89 34.62 -8.77
CA PHE A 428 6.16 33.34 -9.44
C PHE A 428 7.64 33.17 -9.74
N ARG A 429 8.14 31.95 -9.50
CA ARG A 429 9.47 31.52 -9.95
C ARG A 429 9.47 30.04 -10.27
N TYR A 430 10.21 29.66 -11.31
CA TYR A 430 10.30 28.26 -11.77
C TYR A 430 8.92 27.64 -12.05
N CYS A 431 7.93 28.43 -12.47
CA CYS A 431 6.60 27.94 -12.83
C CYS A 431 6.42 27.79 -14.34
N ASP A 432 5.58 26.85 -14.76
CA ASP A 432 5.07 26.78 -16.13
C ASP A 432 3.62 27.27 -16.17
N ILE A 433 3.36 28.35 -16.90
CA ILE A 433 2.05 29.01 -16.88
C ILE A 433 1.66 29.35 -18.31
N ALA A 434 0.57 28.74 -18.78
CA ALA A 434 0.08 28.94 -20.13
C ALA A 434 -0.23 30.42 -20.41
N GLY A 435 0.38 30.96 -21.47
CA GLY A 435 0.16 32.33 -21.93
C GLY A 435 0.89 33.41 -21.13
N CYS A 436 1.76 33.06 -20.18
CA CYS A 436 2.52 34.06 -19.40
C CYS A 436 3.69 34.70 -20.17
N GLY A 437 4.12 34.13 -21.29
CA GLY A 437 5.27 34.57 -22.08
C GLY A 437 6.65 34.15 -21.53
N GLY A 438 6.69 33.41 -20.41
CA GLY A 438 7.88 33.05 -19.64
C GLY A 438 8.62 34.28 -19.09
N SER A 439 9.68 34.10 -18.29
CA SER A 439 10.40 35.24 -17.68
C SER A 439 11.02 36.22 -18.70
N SER A 440 11.23 35.80 -19.94
CA SER A 440 11.74 36.70 -21.00
C SER A 440 10.67 37.62 -21.62
N GLY A 441 9.40 37.26 -21.47
CA GLY A 441 8.24 37.90 -22.11
C GLY A 441 7.07 38.13 -21.15
N TRP A 442 7.33 38.08 -19.85
CA TRP A 442 6.35 38.02 -18.76
C TRP A 442 5.15 38.96 -18.93
N ASP A 443 3.95 38.41 -18.78
CA ASP A 443 2.71 39.18 -18.69
C ASP A 443 2.54 39.75 -17.27
N PRO A 444 2.65 41.09 -17.08
CA PRO A 444 2.50 41.68 -15.75
C PRO A 444 1.06 41.62 -15.20
N ASN A 445 0.07 41.18 -15.98
CA ASN A 445 -1.31 41.03 -15.47
C ASN A 445 -1.48 39.78 -14.61
N ILE A 446 -0.65 38.74 -14.80
CA ILE A 446 -0.70 37.53 -13.99
C ILE A 446 0.02 37.66 -12.65
N GLY A 447 0.91 38.66 -12.50
CA GLY A 447 1.62 38.96 -11.25
C GLY A 447 3.07 39.38 -11.48
N SER A 448 3.92 39.11 -10.49
CA SER A 448 5.35 39.43 -10.46
C SER A 448 6.23 38.25 -10.85
N ASP A 449 7.26 38.52 -11.66
CA ASP A 449 8.27 37.54 -12.12
C ASP A 449 9.51 37.59 -11.22
N ASP A 450 9.78 36.51 -10.48
CA ASP A 450 11.00 36.28 -9.72
C ASP A 450 11.96 35.29 -10.41
N GLY A 451 11.65 34.94 -11.67
CA GLY A 451 12.58 34.33 -12.62
C GLY A 451 12.36 32.85 -12.92
N ASN A 452 12.96 32.41 -14.04
CA ASN A 452 12.93 31.03 -14.55
C ASN A 452 11.53 30.45 -14.79
N ASN A 453 10.54 31.30 -15.04
CA ASN A 453 9.21 30.88 -15.45
C ASN A 453 9.19 30.53 -16.95
N ILE A 454 8.44 29.50 -17.31
CA ILE A 454 8.26 28.99 -18.67
C ILE A 454 6.79 29.15 -19.14
N ASP A 455 6.59 29.16 -20.45
CA ASP A 455 5.29 29.23 -21.13
C ASP A 455 5.37 28.33 -22.36
N ILE A 456 5.41 27.03 -22.12
CA ILE A 456 5.53 25.99 -23.15
C ILE A 456 4.74 24.80 -22.66
N ASP A 457 4.00 24.14 -23.55
CA ASP A 457 3.20 22.97 -23.20
C ASP A 457 3.99 21.97 -22.34
N PRO A 458 3.49 21.60 -21.14
CA PRO A 458 4.16 20.67 -20.24
C PRO A 458 4.18 19.25 -20.81
N ASN A 459 3.46 18.97 -21.91
CA ASN A 459 3.37 17.65 -22.54
C ASN A 459 2.98 16.58 -21.52
N PHE A 460 1.82 16.74 -20.88
CA PHE A 460 1.25 15.69 -20.04
C PHE A 460 1.00 14.40 -20.83
N ILE A 461 1.13 13.24 -20.18
CA ILE A 461 0.91 11.92 -20.80
C ILE A 461 -0.51 11.81 -21.37
N ASP A 462 -1.53 12.05 -20.54
CA ASP A 462 -2.95 12.04 -20.94
C ASP A 462 -3.80 12.98 -20.05
N VAL A 463 -3.92 14.23 -20.46
CA VAL A 463 -4.80 15.21 -19.80
C VAL A 463 -6.29 14.79 -19.78
N GLY A 464 -6.73 13.89 -20.66
CA GLY A 464 -8.10 13.38 -20.68
C GLY A 464 -8.39 12.36 -19.58
N LYS A 465 -7.34 11.82 -18.95
CA LYS A 465 -7.41 10.88 -17.83
C LYS A 465 -6.38 11.22 -16.75
N PRO A 466 -6.63 12.29 -15.97
CA PRO A 466 -5.66 12.79 -15.00
C PRO A 466 -5.17 11.77 -13.96
N ALA A 467 -6.09 10.95 -13.46
CA ALA A 467 -5.82 9.87 -12.51
C ALA A 467 -5.38 8.55 -13.19
N GLY A 468 -5.05 8.58 -14.48
CA GLY A 468 -4.62 7.37 -15.18
C GLY A 468 -5.77 6.44 -15.60
N LEU A 469 -5.46 5.16 -15.86
CA LEU A 469 -6.48 4.18 -16.26
C LEU A 469 -7.10 3.44 -15.09
N ASP A 470 -6.42 3.40 -13.94
CA ASP A 470 -6.94 2.84 -12.69
C ASP A 470 -7.85 3.81 -11.92
N ASP A 471 -8.05 5.02 -12.46
CA ASP A 471 -8.81 6.12 -11.85
C ASP A 471 -8.28 6.47 -10.43
N MET A 472 -7.01 6.20 -10.16
CA MET A 472 -6.36 6.37 -8.87
C MET A 472 -5.16 7.30 -9.01
N PHE A 473 -5.24 8.47 -8.37
CA PHE A 473 -4.13 9.39 -8.33
C PHE A 473 -2.95 8.86 -7.52
N GLY A 474 -1.77 9.41 -7.81
CA GLY A 474 -0.54 9.08 -7.12
C GLY A 474 0.06 7.75 -7.57
N THR A 475 -0.48 7.15 -8.63
CA THR A 475 0.10 5.98 -9.28
C THR A 475 0.91 6.41 -10.50
N PHE A 476 1.77 5.51 -10.99
CA PHE A 476 2.57 5.77 -12.18
C PHE A 476 1.73 5.96 -13.46
N ASP A 477 0.43 5.67 -13.42
CA ASP A 477 -0.53 5.89 -14.51
C ASP A 477 -0.84 7.34 -14.78
N ASP A 478 -0.66 8.19 -13.77
CA ASP A 478 -1.30 9.50 -13.73
C ASP A 478 -1.07 10.27 -15.03
N GLY A 479 -2.17 10.61 -15.69
CA GLY A 479 -2.14 11.28 -16.98
C GLY A 479 -1.50 12.66 -16.93
N LEU A 480 -1.40 13.26 -15.74
CA LEU A 480 -0.72 14.54 -15.49
C LEU A 480 0.80 14.40 -15.24
N ARG A 481 1.37 13.20 -15.35
CA ARG A 481 2.83 13.04 -15.45
C ARG A 481 3.36 13.65 -16.74
N LEU A 482 4.63 14.03 -16.73
CA LEU A 482 5.29 14.67 -17.88
C LEU A 482 5.81 13.63 -18.87
N GLN A 483 5.62 13.88 -20.15
CA GLN A 483 6.33 13.14 -21.20
C GLN A 483 7.80 13.59 -21.25
N ILE A 484 8.69 12.70 -21.70
CA ILE A 484 10.15 12.94 -21.77
C ILE A 484 10.59 14.16 -22.60
N VAL A 485 9.70 14.69 -23.43
CA VAL A 485 9.94 15.89 -24.25
C VAL A 485 9.54 17.19 -23.53
N SER A 486 9.05 17.09 -22.31
CA SER A 486 8.50 18.19 -21.54
C SER A 486 9.57 19.25 -21.22
N PRO A 487 9.24 20.55 -21.32
CA PRO A 487 10.10 21.63 -20.86
C PRO A 487 10.20 21.72 -19.33
N CYS A 488 9.31 21.04 -18.60
CA CYS A 488 9.25 21.06 -17.14
C CYS A 488 10.23 20.10 -16.48
N ILE A 489 10.82 19.18 -17.27
CA ILE A 489 11.77 18.19 -16.77
C ILE A 489 13.10 18.85 -16.43
N ASP A 490 13.64 18.49 -15.26
CA ASP A 490 14.89 19.01 -14.69
C ASP A 490 14.93 20.56 -14.66
N ALA A 491 13.78 21.21 -14.53
CA ALA A 491 13.65 22.66 -14.70
C ALA A 491 13.36 23.41 -13.40
N ALA A 492 13.11 22.72 -12.29
CA ALA A 492 12.68 23.32 -11.03
C ALA A 492 13.81 23.92 -10.19
N ASP A 493 13.41 24.63 -9.12
CA ASP A 493 14.26 24.93 -7.98
C ASP A 493 14.22 23.79 -6.96
N GLY A 494 15.25 22.94 -6.95
CA GLY A 494 15.32 21.79 -6.04
C GLY A 494 15.57 22.13 -4.58
N ASP A 495 16.03 23.35 -4.25
CA ASP A 495 16.10 23.79 -2.85
C ASP A 495 14.70 23.98 -2.24
N ALA A 496 13.69 24.20 -3.08
CA ALA A 496 12.29 24.33 -2.68
C ALA A 496 11.50 23.03 -2.86
N ALA A 497 11.91 22.16 -3.80
CA ALA A 497 11.18 20.95 -4.12
C ALA A 497 11.14 19.98 -2.91
N PRO A 498 10.02 19.26 -2.72
CA PRO A 498 9.97 18.19 -1.74
C PRO A 498 10.87 17.02 -2.16
N ALA A 499 11.27 16.22 -1.16
CA ALA A 499 12.21 15.10 -1.36
C ALA A 499 11.66 14.03 -2.34
N THR A 500 10.35 13.81 -2.30
CA THR A 500 9.62 12.92 -3.21
C THR A 500 8.53 13.69 -3.95
N ASP A 501 8.05 13.12 -5.05
CA ASP A 501 6.88 13.56 -5.81
C ASP A 501 5.59 12.94 -5.24
N ILE A 502 4.44 13.18 -5.89
CA ILE A 502 3.14 12.71 -5.37
C ILE A 502 2.99 11.18 -5.43
N CYS A 503 3.78 10.52 -6.27
CA CYS A 503 3.87 9.06 -6.37
C CYS A 503 4.89 8.46 -5.38
N ASP A 504 5.35 9.26 -4.41
CA ASP A 504 6.43 8.93 -3.46
C ASP A 504 7.77 8.56 -4.13
N SER A 505 7.96 8.97 -5.38
CA SER A 505 9.21 8.79 -6.12
C SER A 505 10.20 9.88 -5.76
N GLY A 506 11.45 9.51 -5.49
CA GLY A 506 12.52 10.49 -5.29
C GLY A 506 12.76 11.33 -6.54
N ARG A 507 13.48 12.45 -6.40
CA ARG A 507 13.93 13.25 -7.55
C ARG A 507 14.97 12.48 -8.36
N ILE A 508 14.82 12.39 -9.68
CA ILE A 508 15.59 11.52 -10.60
C ILE A 508 16.19 12.37 -11.72
N ASP A 509 17.50 12.22 -11.97
CA ASP A 509 18.21 12.93 -13.05
C ASP A 509 18.12 12.13 -14.36
N ILE A 510 17.41 12.66 -15.35
CA ILE A 510 17.31 12.01 -16.66
C ILE A 510 18.55 12.37 -17.49
N SER A 511 19.48 11.40 -17.58
CA SER A 511 20.87 11.63 -17.98
C SER A 511 21.12 12.28 -19.35
N TYR A 512 20.15 12.23 -20.27
CA TYR A 512 20.23 12.84 -21.60
C TYR A 512 19.42 14.14 -21.76
N ILE A 513 18.62 14.51 -20.75
CA ILE A 513 17.97 15.82 -20.66
C ILE A 513 18.96 16.80 -20.02
N ASN A 514 18.87 18.07 -20.39
CA ASN A 514 19.75 19.07 -19.78
C ASN A 514 19.03 19.68 -18.60
N ASN A 515 19.68 19.63 -17.45
CA ASN A 515 19.19 20.22 -16.22
C ASN A 515 19.22 21.75 -16.35
N THR A 516 18.03 22.34 -16.48
CA THR A 516 17.86 23.80 -16.59
C THR A 516 17.51 24.45 -15.26
N GLY A 517 17.12 23.64 -14.27
CA GLY A 517 16.84 24.00 -12.90
C GLY A 517 18.07 24.37 -12.07
N THR A 518 17.83 24.64 -10.81
CA THR A 518 18.86 25.01 -9.81
C THR A 518 18.59 24.35 -8.46
N GLY A 519 19.46 24.55 -7.48
CA GLY A 519 19.31 23.98 -6.14
C GLY A 519 19.95 22.59 -6.03
N ASP A 520 19.68 21.90 -4.92
CA ASP A 520 20.14 20.54 -4.64
C ASP A 520 18.92 19.64 -4.32
N PRO A 521 18.45 18.80 -5.26
CA PRO A 521 19.05 18.51 -6.57
C PRO A 521 18.70 19.55 -7.65
N ASN A 522 19.55 19.71 -8.67
CA ASN A 522 19.29 20.64 -9.78
C ASN A 522 18.48 20.02 -10.94
N TYR A 523 17.91 18.83 -10.72
CA TYR A 523 17.17 18.02 -11.68
C TYR A 523 15.74 17.71 -11.20
N ALA A 524 15.23 18.43 -10.21
CA ALA A 524 13.82 18.28 -9.87
C ALA A 524 12.92 18.80 -11.02
N ASP A 525 11.76 18.18 -11.18
CA ASP A 525 10.75 18.61 -12.15
C ASP A 525 9.86 19.72 -11.59
N ILE A 526 9.37 20.58 -12.50
CA ILE A 526 8.29 21.52 -12.20
C ILE A 526 6.98 20.73 -12.14
N GLY A 527 6.16 20.96 -11.12
CA GLY A 527 4.88 20.27 -10.91
C GLY A 527 4.94 19.21 -9.80
N ALA A 528 3.82 18.51 -9.62
CA ALA A 528 3.62 17.51 -8.56
C ALA A 528 4.25 16.14 -8.84
N TYR A 529 4.64 15.88 -10.09
CA TYR A 529 5.17 14.60 -10.54
C TYR A 529 6.64 14.72 -10.92
N GLU A 530 7.39 13.66 -10.68
CA GLU A 530 8.71 13.44 -11.25
C GLU A 530 8.61 12.52 -12.48
N SER A 531 9.37 12.85 -13.51
CA SER A 531 9.49 12.03 -14.70
C SER A 531 10.41 10.85 -14.45
N VAL A 532 10.04 9.67 -14.98
CA VAL A 532 10.90 8.47 -14.92
C VAL A 532 11.43 8.13 -16.30
N GLU A 533 12.61 7.52 -16.35
CA GLU A 533 13.19 7.02 -17.60
C GLU A 533 12.47 5.71 -18.00
N VAL A 534 11.98 5.64 -19.24
CA VAL A 534 11.35 4.43 -19.80
C VAL A 534 12.24 3.83 -20.88
N TRP A 535 12.60 2.57 -20.71
CA TRP A 535 13.38 1.79 -21.67
C TRP A 535 12.48 0.86 -22.47
N PHE A 536 12.51 1.00 -23.80
CA PHE A 536 11.71 0.17 -24.71
C PHE A 536 12.52 -1.04 -25.19
N VAL A 537 11.89 -2.21 -25.16
CA VAL A 537 12.46 -3.48 -25.64
C VAL A 537 11.52 -4.11 -26.66
N ASP A 538 11.98 -4.30 -27.88
CA ASP A 538 11.24 -4.95 -28.96
C ASP A 538 12.23 -5.75 -29.82
N ILE A 539 12.09 -7.07 -29.80
CA ILE A 539 12.95 -7.99 -30.56
C ILE A 539 12.90 -7.75 -32.07
N ASP A 540 11.80 -7.16 -32.57
CA ASP A 540 11.59 -6.84 -33.98
C ASP A 540 11.99 -5.40 -34.35
N ALA A 541 12.47 -4.60 -33.38
CA ALA A 541 12.91 -3.24 -33.63
C ALA A 541 14.08 -3.15 -34.62
N ALA A 542 14.06 -2.12 -35.46
CA ALA A 542 15.01 -1.95 -36.56
C ALA A 542 15.78 -0.61 -36.54
N GLY A 543 15.57 0.21 -35.52
CA GLY A 543 16.19 1.51 -35.34
C GLY A 543 17.61 1.45 -34.77
N ASN A 544 17.93 2.39 -33.88
CA ASN A 544 19.27 2.59 -33.34
C ASN A 544 19.67 1.56 -32.27
N ASN A 545 18.71 0.81 -31.72
CA ASN A 545 18.93 -0.15 -30.62
C ASN A 545 19.55 0.54 -29.39
N ASP A 546 18.90 1.62 -28.95
CA ASP A 546 19.28 2.44 -27.80
C ASP A 546 18.18 2.55 -26.72
N GLY A 547 17.02 1.93 -26.94
CA GLY A 547 15.94 1.84 -25.95
C GLY A 547 15.13 3.12 -25.76
N THR A 548 15.37 4.18 -26.54
CA THR A 548 14.76 5.51 -26.32
C THR A 548 13.34 5.67 -26.87
N SER A 549 12.87 4.73 -27.68
CA SER A 549 11.50 4.67 -28.23
C SER A 549 11.23 3.28 -28.78
N TRP A 550 9.98 2.91 -29.09
CA TRP A 550 9.67 1.66 -29.79
C TRP A 550 10.42 1.50 -31.13
N THR A 551 10.65 2.59 -31.88
CA THR A 551 11.40 2.50 -33.14
C THR A 551 12.87 2.18 -32.92
N ASP A 552 13.46 2.76 -31.87
CA ASP A 552 14.87 2.63 -31.52
C ASP A 552 15.10 1.66 -30.34
N ALA A 553 14.10 0.83 -30.03
CA ALA A 553 14.07 -0.06 -28.88
C ALA A 553 15.26 -1.04 -28.88
N TYR A 554 15.65 -1.49 -27.68
CA TYR A 554 16.61 -2.58 -27.55
C TYR A 554 15.97 -3.87 -28.08
N THR A 555 16.71 -4.61 -28.90
CA THR A 555 16.32 -5.94 -29.39
C THR A 555 16.65 -7.07 -28.42
N ASP A 556 17.32 -6.76 -27.32
CA ASP A 556 17.65 -7.69 -26.23
C ASP A 556 17.29 -7.03 -24.89
N LEU A 557 16.44 -7.70 -24.10
CA LEU A 557 16.00 -7.21 -22.78
C LEU A 557 17.19 -6.96 -21.83
N LYS A 558 18.30 -7.70 -21.96
CA LYS A 558 19.49 -7.47 -21.13
C LYS A 558 20.11 -6.10 -21.34
N ASP A 559 20.06 -5.57 -22.56
CA ASP A 559 20.62 -4.26 -22.84
C ASP A 559 19.84 -3.19 -22.07
N ALA A 560 18.51 -3.28 -22.04
CA ALA A 560 17.65 -2.41 -21.23
C ALA A 560 17.90 -2.59 -19.72
N LEU A 561 17.93 -3.83 -19.23
CA LEU A 561 18.22 -4.13 -17.82
C LEU A 561 19.58 -3.55 -17.39
N SER A 562 20.60 -3.63 -18.25
CA SER A 562 21.92 -3.07 -17.96
C SER A 562 21.99 -1.54 -18.01
N GLY A 563 21.06 -0.91 -18.72
CA GLY A 563 20.94 0.55 -18.85
C GLY A 563 20.09 1.19 -17.76
N ALA A 564 19.14 0.44 -17.21
CA ALA A 564 18.18 0.92 -16.23
C ALA A 564 18.80 1.21 -14.86
N SER A 565 18.17 2.14 -14.14
CA SER A 565 18.43 2.51 -12.75
C SER A 565 17.16 2.33 -11.89
N SER A 566 17.30 2.48 -10.57
CA SER A 566 16.15 2.45 -9.65
C SER A 566 15.17 3.57 -9.97
N GLY A 567 13.88 3.25 -10.07
CA GLY A 567 12.82 4.16 -10.49
C GLY A 567 12.48 4.11 -11.99
N ASP A 568 13.33 3.49 -12.81
CA ASP A 568 13.08 3.35 -14.26
C ASP A 568 12.00 2.30 -14.53
N GLU A 569 11.34 2.46 -15.68
CA GLU A 569 10.50 1.40 -16.24
C GLU A 569 11.13 0.77 -17.49
N ILE A 570 10.91 -0.53 -17.67
CA ILE A 570 11.31 -1.28 -18.87
C ILE A 570 10.05 -1.91 -19.46
N TRP A 571 9.69 -1.50 -20.67
CA TRP A 571 8.51 -1.99 -21.38
C TRP A 571 8.94 -2.96 -22.47
N VAL A 572 8.43 -4.19 -22.39
CA VAL A 572 8.84 -5.30 -23.25
C VAL A 572 7.70 -5.69 -24.17
N ALA A 573 7.91 -5.50 -25.48
CA ALA A 573 6.96 -5.91 -26.51
C ALA A 573 6.85 -7.43 -26.58
N GLU A 574 5.72 -7.91 -27.14
CA GLU A 574 5.47 -9.33 -27.40
C GLU A 574 6.65 -10.00 -28.10
N GLY A 575 6.84 -11.29 -27.81
CA GLY A 575 7.92 -12.05 -28.39
C GLY A 575 8.54 -13.03 -27.40
N THR A 576 9.54 -13.76 -27.88
CA THR A 576 10.32 -14.70 -27.07
C THR A 576 11.75 -14.19 -26.92
N TYR A 577 12.09 -13.82 -25.70
CA TYR A 577 13.41 -13.33 -25.33
C TYR A 577 14.17 -14.43 -24.59
N LYS A 578 15.48 -14.53 -24.83
CA LYS A 578 16.33 -15.54 -24.21
C LYS A 578 17.55 -14.90 -23.53
N PRO A 579 18.02 -15.44 -22.38
CA PRO A 579 19.18 -14.89 -21.69
C PRO A 579 20.47 -14.88 -22.52
N ASP A 580 20.72 -15.89 -23.36
CA ASP A 580 21.84 -15.88 -24.31
C ASP A 580 21.55 -16.68 -25.57
N ASP A 581 21.24 -16.01 -26.67
CA ASP A 581 21.02 -16.65 -27.98
C ASP A 581 22.27 -16.59 -28.89
N VAL A 582 23.43 -16.17 -28.35
CA VAL A 582 24.67 -16.00 -29.11
C VAL A 582 25.72 -17.06 -28.78
N ASN A 583 25.96 -17.34 -27.49
CA ASN A 583 27.02 -18.26 -27.07
C ASN A 583 26.51 -19.50 -26.32
N ASP A 584 25.18 -19.61 -26.12
CA ASP A 584 24.53 -20.67 -25.36
C ASP A 584 25.12 -20.80 -23.94
N ASP A 585 25.49 -19.68 -23.31
CA ASP A 585 26.05 -19.64 -21.97
C ASP A 585 24.93 -19.74 -20.92
N ARG A 586 24.78 -20.94 -20.36
CA ARG A 586 23.78 -21.28 -19.34
C ARG A 586 23.84 -20.40 -18.09
N SER A 587 24.96 -19.74 -17.81
CA SER A 587 25.14 -18.90 -16.62
C SER A 587 24.59 -17.48 -16.76
N ILE A 588 24.13 -17.11 -17.96
CA ILE A 588 23.51 -15.82 -18.23
C ILE A 588 22.01 -15.91 -17.94
N SER A 589 21.47 -14.89 -17.30
CA SER A 589 20.05 -14.74 -16.94
C SER A 589 19.61 -13.30 -17.25
N PHE A 590 18.29 -13.05 -17.27
CA PHE A 590 17.76 -11.69 -17.16
C PHE A 590 17.88 -11.24 -15.69
N GLU A 591 18.90 -10.44 -15.38
CA GLU A 591 19.13 -9.94 -14.03
C GLU A 591 18.33 -8.63 -13.86
N LEU A 592 17.35 -8.63 -12.96
CA LEU A 592 16.54 -7.44 -12.69
C LEU A 592 17.39 -6.32 -12.08
N THR A 593 16.94 -5.09 -12.31
CA THR A 593 17.58 -3.89 -11.78
C THR A 593 16.91 -3.48 -10.48
N GLU A 594 17.70 -3.18 -9.45
CA GLU A 594 17.20 -2.71 -8.15
C GLU A 594 16.25 -1.54 -8.33
N GLY A 595 15.04 -1.64 -7.77
CA GLY A 595 14.03 -0.58 -7.80
C GLY A 595 13.41 -0.28 -9.18
N ALA A 596 13.70 -1.06 -10.22
CA ALA A 596 13.12 -0.86 -11.55
C ALA A 596 11.82 -1.66 -11.75
N GLY A 597 10.89 -1.08 -12.50
CA GLY A 597 9.68 -1.78 -12.96
C GLY A 597 9.89 -2.41 -14.33
N VAL A 598 9.69 -3.73 -14.45
CA VAL A 598 9.85 -4.47 -15.69
C VAL A 598 8.51 -5.09 -16.08
N TYR A 599 7.99 -4.70 -17.23
CA TYR A 599 6.62 -4.97 -17.65
C TYR A 599 6.58 -5.65 -19.02
N GLY A 600 5.95 -6.82 -19.10
CA GLY A 600 5.59 -7.48 -20.34
C GLY A 600 4.17 -7.11 -20.79
N GLY A 601 3.85 -7.43 -22.04
CA GLY A 601 2.48 -7.31 -22.57
C GLY A 601 2.26 -6.18 -23.57
N PHE A 602 3.30 -5.69 -24.26
CA PHE A 602 3.18 -4.56 -25.18
C PHE A 602 3.16 -4.99 -26.66
N ALA A 603 2.45 -4.27 -27.51
CA ALA A 603 2.48 -4.43 -28.96
C ALA A 603 3.67 -3.75 -29.64
N GLY A 604 4.37 -2.85 -28.91
CA GLY A 604 5.47 -2.05 -29.46
C GLY A 604 5.00 -0.73 -30.09
N THR A 605 3.86 -0.20 -29.66
CA THR A 605 3.29 1.07 -30.18
C THR A 605 2.72 1.98 -29.11
N GLU A 606 2.73 1.53 -27.86
CA GLU A 606 2.12 2.16 -26.72
C GLU A 606 2.84 3.45 -26.32
N VAL A 607 2.07 4.39 -25.80
CA VAL A 607 2.56 5.66 -25.26
C VAL A 607 2.38 5.75 -23.74
N SER A 608 1.71 4.77 -23.13
CA SER A 608 1.55 4.61 -21.68
C SER A 608 1.58 3.12 -21.28
N ARG A 609 1.99 2.83 -20.05
CA ARG A 609 2.12 1.46 -19.51
C ARG A 609 0.79 0.72 -19.53
N GLN A 610 -0.31 1.42 -19.30
CA GLN A 610 -1.64 0.85 -19.10
C GLN A 610 -2.27 0.37 -20.42
N GLN A 611 -1.76 0.83 -21.58
CA GLN A 611 -2.13 0.30 -22.89
C GLN A 611 -1.64 -1.14 -23.09
N ARG A 612 -0.71 -1.63 -22.22
CA ARG A 612 -0.28 -3.03 -22.23
C ARG A 612 -1.48 -3.96 -22.08
N ASN A 613 -1.44 -5.06 -22.80
CA ASN A 613 -2.40 -6.13 -22.70
C ASN A 613 -1.66 -7.47 -22.80
N TRP A 614 -1.25 -8.01 -21.65
CA TRP A 614 -0.45 -9.23 -21.58
C TRP A 614 -1.21 -10.51 -21.97
N THR A 615 -2.54 -10.46 -22.08
CA THR A 615 -3.35 -11.59 -22.60
C THR A 615 -3.39 -11.63 -24.13
N VAL A 616 -3.05 -10.52 -24.79
CA VAL A 616 -3.00 -10.41 -26.26
C VAL A 616 -1.56 -10.38 -26.78
N TYR A 617 -0.68 -9.63 -26.11
CA TYR A 617 0.70 -9.38 -26.52
C TYR A 617 1.68 -10.14 -25.62
N THR A 618 1.58 -11.46 -25.61
CA THR A 618 2.32 -12.32 -24.68
C THR A 618 3.84 -12.12 -24.79
N THR A 619 4.47 -11.88 -23.65
CA THR A 619 5.93 -11.72 -23.55
C THR A 619 6.53 -12.94 -22.85
N ILE A 620 7.31 -13.72 -23.60
CA ILE A 620 7.87 -15.00 -23.15
C ILE A 620 9.36 -14.83 -22.86
N LEU A 621 9.78 -15.15 -21.62
CA LEU A 621 11.18 -15.31 -21.27
C LEU A 621 11.50 -16.79 -21.24
N SER A 622 12.36 -17.23 -22.16
CA SER A 622 12.66 -18.65 -22.35
C SER A 622 14.12 -18.97 -22.08
N GLY A 623 14.35 -19.99 -21.26
CA GLY A 623 15.67 -20.57 -21.04
C GLY A 623 16.17 -21.48 -22.16
N ASP A 624 15.36 -21.79 -23.19
CA ASP A 624 15.70 -22.69 -24.33
C ASP A 624 16.72 -22.06 -25.30
N ILE A 625 17.97 -21.95 -24.84
CA ILE A 625 19.12 -21.46 -25.60
C ILE A 625 19.78 -22.61 -26.38
N GLY A 626 20.59 -22.32 -27.40
CA GLY A 626 21.25 -23.37 -28.19
C GLY A 626 20.29 -24.23 -29.02
N THR A 627 20.18 -25.51 -28.68
CA THR A 627 19.43 -26.49 -29.46
C THR A 627 17.98 -26.54 -29.02
N LEU A 628 17.08 -26.02 -29.87
CA LEU A 628 15.64 -26.02 -29.65
C LEU A 628 15.10 -27.31 -28.97
N ASN A 629 14.52 -27.15 -27.78
CA ASN A 629 13.98 -28.18 -26.89
C ASN A 629 15.02 -29.18 -26.31
N ASP A 630 16.29 -28.80 -26.17
CA ASP A 630 17.31 -29.60 -25.46
C ASP A 630 17.56 -29.03 -24.07
N MET A 631 16.93 -29.59 -23.04
CA MET A 631 17.09 -29.06 -21.68
C MET A 631 18.54 -28.99 -21.17
N ASN A 632 19.50 -29.70 -21.79
CA ASN A 632 20.89 -29.71 -21.33
C ASN A 632 21.66 -28.42 -21.65
N ASP A 633 21.23 -27.65 -22.65
CA ASP A 633 21.80 -26.35 -22.96
C ASP A 633 20.97 -25.18 -22.43
N ASN A 634 19.79 -25.42 -21.85
CA ASN A 634 18.97 -24.37 -21.25
C ASN A 634 19.67 -23.54 -20.16
N SER A 635 19.31 -22.26 -20.05
CA SER A 635 19.78 -21.35 -18.99
C SER A 635 19.51 -21.93 -17.60
N TYR A 636 20.43 -21.74 -16.64
CA TYR A 636 20.24 -22.19 -15.26
C TYR A 636 19.04 -21.50 -14.63
N HIS A 637 19.02 -20.16 -14.71
CA HIS A 637 17.89 -19.33 -14.32
C HIS A 637 17.48 -18.50 -15.52
N VAL A 638 16.18 -18.42 -15.80
CA VAL A 638 15.69 -17.49 -16.82
C VAL A 638 15.81 -16.06 -16.29
N VAL A 639 15.38 -15.83 -15.05
CA VAL A 639 15.38 -14.51 -14.38
C VAL A 639 16.15 -14.57 -13.05
N LYS A 640 16.82 -13.49 -12.66
CA LYS A 640 17.31 -13.27 -11.29
C LYS A 640 16.69 -12.01 -10.70
N GLY A 641 16.25 -12.12 -9.46
CA GLY A 641 15.63 -11.01 -8.72
C GLY A 641 16.59 -9.90 -8.33
N ALA A 642 16.01 -8.77 -7.95
CA ALA A 642 16.66 -7.60 -7.36
C ALA A 642 15.74 -6.90 -6.34
N SER A 643 16.36 -6.26 -5.35
CA SER A 643 15.64 -5.55 -4.29
C SER A 643 14.74 -4.45 -4.85
N ASN A 644 13.52 -4.33 -4.31
CA ASN A 644 12.53 -3.30 -4.69
C ASN A 644 12.14 -3.29 -6.18
N ALA A 645 12.53 -4.29 -6.97
CA ALA A 645 12.14 -4.38 -8.37
C ALA A 645 10.71 -4.93 -8.49
N VAL A 646 9.98 -4.45 -9.50
CA VAL A 646 8.66 -4.99 -9.88
C VAL A 646 8.81 -5.76 -11.19
N PHE A 647 8.31 -6.99 -11.23
CA PHE A 647 8.35 -7.85 -12.41
C PHE A 647 6.94 -8.36 -12.73
N ASP A 648 6.38 -7.91 -13.85
CA ASP A 648 4.94 -8.04 -14.11
C ASP A 648 4.60 -8.44 -15.56
N GLY A 649 3.76 -9.47 -15.72
CA GLY A 649 3.11 -9.78 -17.00
C GLY A 649 3.94 -10.63 -17.97
N PHE A 650 4.73 -11.56 -17.44
CA PHE A 650 5.61 -12.45 -18.24
C PHE A 650 5.22 -13.92 -18.14
N TRP A 651 5.49 -14.67 -19.21
CA TRP A 651 5.54 -16.13 -19.18
C TRP A 651 7.00 -16.61 -19.17
N ILE A 652 7.40 -17.24 -18.08
CA ILE A 652 8.75 -17.71 -17.78
C ILE A 652 8.81 -19.23 -17.94
N THR A 653 9.65 -19.69 -18.86
CA THR A 653 9.72 -21.12 -19.18
C THR A 653 11.11 -21.62 -19.51
N ARG A 654 11.29 -22.94 -19.46
CA ARG A 654 12.49 -23.65 -19.93
C ARG A 654 13.78 -23.33 -19.17
N GLY A 655 13.70 -22.85 -17.92
CA GLY A 655 14.87 -22.86 -17.04
C GLY A 655 15.30 -24.27 -16.64
N ASN A 656 16.60 -24.49 -16.43
CA ASN A 656 17.14 -25.78 -15.95
C ASN A 656 18.30 -25.57 -14.97
N ALA A 657 18.01 -25.35 -13.69
CA ALA A 657 18.99 -25.16 -12.62
C ALA A 657 19.55 -26.49 -12.09
N ASP A 658 20.36 -27.18 -12.90
CA ASP A 658 21.03 -28.45 -12.57
C ASP A 658 22.54 -28.29 -12.24
N GLY A 659 22.98 -27.06 -12.02
CA GLY A 659 24.36 -26.68 -11.75
C GLY A 659 24.80 -26.88 -10.30
N SER A 660 25.84 -26.14 -9.91
CA SER A 660 26.26 -26.04 -8.50
C SER A 660 25.76 -24.72 -7.93
N TYR A 661 25.40 -24.69 -6.65
CA TYR A 661 24.97 -23.47 -5.94
C TYR A 661 25.73 -22.19 -6.39
N PRO A 662 25.01 -21.11 -6.76
CA PRO A 662 23.56 -20.95 -6.71
C PRO A 662 22.78 -21.55 -7.90
N ASP A 663 23.46 -21.97 -8.96
CA ASP A 663 22.91 -22.47 -10.25
C ASP A 663 22.12 -23.79 -10.16
N SER A 664 21.81 -24.23 -8.94
CA SER A 664 20.96 -25.38 -8.63
C SER A 664 19.55 -24.99 -8.15
N LEU A 665 19.26 -23.70 -8.00
CA LEU A 665 18.04 -23.18 -7.34
C LEU A 665 17.25 -22.29 -8.30
N GLY A 666 15.92 -22.35 -8.35
CA GLY A 666 15.14 -21.36 -9.10
C GLY A 666 15.32 -21.48 -10.61
N GLY A 667 14.70 -22.49 -11.24
CA GLY A 667 14.83 -22.73 -12.68
C GLY A 667 14.24 -21.56 -13.49
N GLY A 668 12.99 -21.22 -13.21
CA GLY A 668 12.36 -20.03 -13.79
C GLY A 668 13.00 -18.75 -13.25
N MET A 669 13.05 -18.59 -11.93
CA MET A 669 13.64 -17.42 -11.29
C MET A 669 14.40 -17.76 -10.01
N TYR A 670 15.59 -17.18 -9.88
CA TYR A 670 16.34 -17.11 -8.62
C TYR A 670 16.14 -15.72 -8.00
N ASN A 671 15.21 -15.61 -7.06
CA ASN A 671 14.74 -14.36 -6.47
C ASN A 671 15.49 -14.03 -5.17
N CYS A 672 16.80 -13.78 -5.32
CA CYS A 672 17.72 -13.39 -4.24
C CYS A 672 18.77 -12.42 -4.80
N PRO A 673 18.65 -11.10 -4.53
CA PRO A 673 17.66 -10.44 -3.66
C PRO A 673 16.22 -10.51 -4.18
N ALA A 674 15.25 -10.34 -3.28
CA ALA A 674 13.83 -10.50 -3.58
C ALA A 674 13.20 -9.30 -4.34
N SER A 675 12.41 -9.62 -5.37
CA SER A 675 11.55 -8.72 -6.14
C SER A 675 10.07 -8.98 -5.88
N THR A 676 9.22 -8.01 -6.21
CA THR A 676 7.77 -8.19 -6.31
C THR A 676 7.41 -8.77 -7.69
N VAL A 677 6.78 -9.94 -7.71
CA VAL A 677 6.40 -10.68 -8.93
C VAL A 677 4.89 -10.65 -9.08
N LYS A 678 4.37 -10.16 -10.21
CA LYS A 678 2.93 -9.97 -10.46
C LYS A 678 2.50 -10.55 -11.80
N ASN A 679 1.30 -11.13 -11.88
CA ASN A 679 0.67 -11.52 -13.15
C ASN A 679 1.58 -12.39 -14.05
N CYS A 680 2.38 -13.26 -13.44
CA CYS A 680 3.38 -14.05 -14.13
C CYS A 680 2.99 -15.53 -14.19
N ILE A 681 3.40 -16.18 -15.27
CA ILE A 681 3.28 -17.63 -15.44
C ILE A 681 4.67 -18.24 -15.36
N PHE A 682 4.86 -19.20 -14.45
CA PHE A 682 6.05 -20.03 -14.40
C PHE A 682 5.66 -21.44 -14.84
N SER A 683 6.14 -21.85 -16.01
CA SER A 683 5.85 -23.20 -16.52
C SER A 683 7.03 -23.93 -17.12
N ASP A 684 7.05 -25.26 -16.95
CA ASP A 684 8.03 -26.15 -17.57
C ASP A 684 9.49 -25.80 -17.24
N ASN A 685 9.72 -25.33 -16.00
CA ASN A 685 11.06 -25.05 -15.47
C ASN A 685 11.56 -26.22 -14.61
N ASP A 686 12.87 -26.45 -14.61
CA ASP A 686 13.54 -27.53 -13.88
C ASP A 686 14.61 -26.96 -12.92
N ALA A 687 14.72 -27.50 -11.71
CA ALA A 687 15.74 -27.12 -10.74
C ALA A 687 16.09 -28.26 -9.77
N VAL A 688 17.14 -28.06 -8.94
CA VAL A 688 17.29 -28.89 -7.73
C VAL A 688 16.25 -28.52 -6.70
N ALA A 689 16.03 -27.24 -6.43
CA ALA A 689 14.93 -26.75 -5.60
C ALA A 689 14.34 -25.45 -6.18
N GLY A 690 13.02 -25.27 -6.05
CA GLY A 690 12.32 -24.12 -6.65
C GLY A 690 12.30 -24.23 -8.17
N GLY A 691 11.58 -25.21 -8.72
CA GLY A 691 11.51 -25.41 -10.18
C GLY A 691 11.05 -24.13 -10.89
N GLY A 692 9.92 -23.57 -10.45
CA GLY A 692 9.46 -22.25 -10.88
C GLY A 692 10.31 -21.13 -10.28
N ILE A 693 10.26 -20.94 -8.97
CA ILE A 693 11.00 -19.88 -8.27
C ILE A 693 11.71 -20.41 -7.01
N TYR A 694 12.91 -19.90 -6.76
CA TYR A 694 13.52 -19.88 -5.43
C TYR A 694 13.42 -18.46 -4.88
N ASN A 695 12.79 -18.28 -3.71
CA ASN A 695 12.58 -17.00 -3.03
C ASN A 695 13.43 -16.91 -1.76
N ASP A 696 14.00 -15.72 -1.54
CA ASP A 696 14.67 -15.30 -0.31
C ASP A 696 13.81 -14.27 0.46
N ASP A 697 14.27 -13.82 1.63
CA ASP A 697 13.58 -12.85 2.52
C ASP A 697 12.90 -11.68 1.76
N GLY A 698 11.64 -11.37 2.09
CA GLY A 698 10.93 -10.16 1.63
C GLY A 698 10.30 -10.20 0.24
N ALA A 699 10.21 -11.38 -0.40
CA ALA A 699 9.56 -11.55 -1.70
C ALA A 699 8.02 -11.45 -1.62
N SER A 700 7.40 -10.80 -2.61
CA SER A 700 5.94 -10.80 -2.79
C SER A 700 5.59 -11.39 -4.15
N VAL A 701 4.76 -12.43 -4.18
CA VAL A 701 4.31 -13.12 -5.39
C VAL A 701 2.79 -13.03 -5.45
N ILE A 702 2.28 -12.27 -6.43
CA ILE A 702 0.88 -11.87 -6.49
C ILE A 702 0.29 -12.30 -7.83
N ASN A 703 -0.88 -12.94 -7.81
CA ASN A 703 -1.65 -13.23 -9.02
C ASN A 703 -0.88 -14.04 -10.08
N CYS A 704 -0.13 -15.06 -9.65
CA CYS A 704 0.74 -15.85 -10.51
C CYS A 704 0.27 -17.30 -10.66
N VAL A 705 0.68 -17.95 -11.75
CA VAL A 705 0.43 -19.38 -11.99
C VAL A 705 1.75 -20.14 -12.03
N PHE A 706 1.81 -21.25 -11.31
CA PHE A 706 2.92 -22.18 -11.30
C PHE A 706 2.43 -23.52 -11.84
N SER A 707 2.86 -23.89 -13.05
CA SER A 707 2.38 -25.12 -13.68
C SER A 707 3.48 -25.98 -14.29
N ASN A 708 3.43 -27.29 -14.03
CA ASN A 708 4.36 -28.27 -14.61
C ASN A 708 5.85 -27.97 -14.35
N ASN A 709 6.19 -27.29 -13.25
CA ASN A 709 7.57 -27.09 -12.86
C ASN A 709 8.11 -28.32 -12.10
N PHE A 710 9.40 -28.58 -12.21
CA PHE A 710 10.06 -29.75 -11.65
C PHE A 710 11.20 -29.35 -10.70
N ALA A 711 11.25 -29.99 -9.53
CA ALA A 711 12.38 -29.95 -8.62
C ALA A 711 12.87 -31.36 -8.27
N SER A 712 14.17 -31.59 -8.32
CA SER A 712 14.72 -32.88 -7.88
C SER A 712 14.78 -33.05 -6.35
N TYR A 713 14.60 -31.98 -5.57
CA TYR A 713 14.51 -32.00 -4.10
C TYR A 713 13.17 -31.44 -3.62
N TYR A 714 13.03 -30.13 -3.50
CA TYR A 714 11.91 -29.47 -2.81
C TYR A 714 11.35 -28.31 -3.63
N GLY A 715 10.04 -28.04 -3.49
CA GLY A 715 9.40 -26.88 -4.10
C GLY A 715 9.40 -26.96 -5.63
N GLY A 716 8.60 -27.87 -6.19
CA GLY A 716 8.46 -27.96 -7.65
C GLY A 716 8.01 -26.63 -8.25
N GLY A 717 6.97 -26.01 -7.68
CA GLY A 717 6.55 -24.64 -8.01
C GLY A 717 7.48 -23.59 -7.38
N VAL A 718 7.40 -23.43 -6.06
CA VAL A 718 8.15 -22.41 -5.30
C VAL A 718 8.94 -23.04 -4.16
N TYR A 719 10.14 -22.55 -3.93
CA TYR A 719 10.91 -22.84 -2.74
C TYR A 719 11.26 -21.54 -1.99
N ASN A 720 10.89 -21.45 -0.72
CA ASN A 720 11.08 -20.29 0.13
C ASN A 720 12.19 -20.55 1.16
N ASP A 721 13.18 -19.67 1.21
CA ASP A 721 14.28 -19.69 2.17
C ASP A 721 14.33 -18.32 2.85
N GLY A 722 13.66 -18.14 3.99
CA GLY A 722 13.60 -16.82 4.63
C GLY A 722 12.23 -16.34 5.13
N GLN A 723 12.20 -15.25 5.89
CA GLN A 723 11.07 -14.55 6.50
C GLN A 723 10.46 -13.47 5.59
N GLY A 724 9.21 -13.08 5.90
CA GLY A 724 8.55 -11.94 5.24
C GLY A 724 8.16 -12.18 3.78
N ILE A 725 8.05 -13.44 3.36
CA ILE A 725 7.58 -13.81 2.02
C ILE A 725 6.05 -13.81 2.01
N GLU A 726 5.44 -13.17 1.02
CA GLU A 726 4.00 -13.11 0.83
C GLU A 726 3.61 -13.71 -0.53
N VAL A 727 2.66 -14.65 -0.53
CA VAL A 727 2.14 -15.30 -1.73
C VAL A 727 0.62 -15.14 -1.75
N THR A 728 0.11 -14.40 -2.73
CA THR A 728 -1.29 -13.96 -2.73
C THR A 728 -1.95 -14.24 -4.08
N ASN A 729 -3.16 -14.78 -4.08
CA ASN A 729 -3.97 -15.04 -5.28
C ASN A 729 -3.24 -15.86 -6.35
N CYS A 730 -2.44 -16.85 -5.95
CA CYS A 730 -1.67 -17.69 -6.88
C CYS A 730 -2.28 -19.08 -7.06
N THR A 731 -2.08 -19.69 -8.24
CA THR A 731 -2.50 -21.06 -8.54
C THR A 731 -1.30 -21.96 -8.83
N PHE A 732 -1.17 -23.04 -8.07
CA PHE A 732 -0.15 -24.07 -8.22
C PHE A 732 -0.82 -25.36 -8.69
N SER A 733 -0.36 -25.90 -9.82
CA SER A 733 -0.89 -27.16 -10.34
C SER A 733 0.05 -27.93 -11.24
N GLY A 734 0.15 -29.25 -11.01
CA GLY A 734 0.95 -30.16 -11.83
C GLY A 734 2.46 -30.03 -11.63
N ASN A 735 2.91 -29.28 -10.62
CA ASN A 735 4.31 -29.19 -10.25
C ASN A 735 4.76 -30.47 -9.53
N VAL A 736 6.05 -30.76 -9.61
CA VAL A 736 6.61 -32.04 -9.18
C VAL A 736 7.88 -31.80 -8.40
N ALA A 737 7.93 -32.29 -7.16
CA ALA A 737 9.18 -32.51 -6.45
C ALA A 737 9.47 -34.01 -6.36
N THR A 738 10.74 -34.40 -6.39
CA THR A 738 11.10 -35.84 -6.27
C THR A 738 11.15 -36.29 -4.81
N ILE A 739 11.42 -35.37 -3.88
CA ILE A 739 11.42 -35.67 -2.43
C ILE A 739 10.06 -35.29 -1.85
N GLU A 740 9.83 -34.00 -1.56
CA GLU A 740 8.62 -33.49 -0.90
C GLU A 740 8.34 -32.04 -1.35
N GLY A 741 7.07 -31.59 -1.29
CA GLY A 741 6.68 -30.21 -1.60
C GLY A 741 6.62 -29.93 -3.11
N GLY A 742 5.74 -30.63 -3.81
CA GLY A 742 5.49 -30.47 -5.23
C GLY A 742 5.11 -29.04 -5.60
N ALA A 743 4.21 -28.42 -4.85
CA ALA A 743 3.80 -27.05 -5.09
C ALA A 743 4.75 -26.06 -4.40
N MET A 744 4.95 -26.22 -3.08
CA MET A 744 5.76 -25.31 -2.27
C MET A 744 6.65 -26.03 -1.26
N GLY A 745 7.90 -25.60 -1.14
CA GLY A 745 8.81 -25.99 -0.04
C GLY A 745 9.25 -24.78 0.76
N SER A 746 9.34 -24.88 2.09
CA SER A 746 9.79 -23.77 2.95
C SER A 746 10.84 -24.21 3.96
N GLN A 747 11.86 -23.35 4.15
CA GLN A 747 12.95 -23.54 5.09
C GLN A 747 13.19 -22.24 5.89
N TYR A 748 13.38 -22.35 7.21
CA TYR A 748 13.70 -21.25 8.13
C TYR A 748 12.71 -20.07 8.20
N GLY A 749 11.68 -20.04 7.35
CA GLY A 749 10.74 -18.95 7.13
C GLY A 749 9.28 -19.24 7.48
N ASN A 750 8.50 -18.20 7.71
CA ASN A 750 7.04 -18.26 7.89
C ASN A 750 6.33 -17.45 6.78
N PRO A 751 6.31 -17.93 5.53
CA PRO A 751 5.62 -17.23 4.45
C PRO A 751 4.13 -17.07 4.77
N LYS A 752 3.58 -15.89 4.50
CA LYS A 752 2.13 -15.64 4.52
C LYS A 752 1.56 -16.00 3.17
N VAL A 753 0.57 -16.87 3.15
CA VAL A 753 -0.03 -17.38 1.93
C VAL A 753 -1.54 -17.19 2.02
N THR A 754 -2.08 -16.42 1.08
CA THR A 754 -3.49 -16.01 1.12
C THR A 754 -4.13 -16.16 -0.25
N ASN A 755 -5.39 -16.61 -0.30
CA ASN A 755 -6.17 -16.74 -1.54
C ASN A 755 -5.52 -17.64 -2.60
N CYS A 756 -4.77 -18.68 -2.22
CA CYS A 756 -4.03 -19.53 -3.17
C CYS A 756 -4.68 -20.91 -3.37
N ILE A 757 -4.50 -21.49 -4.56
CA ILE A 757 -4.83 -22.89 -4.84
C ILE A 757 -3.53 -23.71 -4.95
N PHE A 758 -3.47 -24.83 -4.23
CA PHE A 758 -2.43 -25.85 -4.31
C PHE A 758 -3.09 -27.19 -4.62
N TRP A 759 -3.05 -27.61 -5.90
CA TRP A 759 -3.82 -28.77 -6.33
C TRP A 759 -3.20 -29.54 -7.49
N GLY A 760 -2.99 -30.83 -7.24
CA GLY A 760 -2.55 -31.79 -8.25
C GLY A 760 -1.04 -31.81 -8.41
N ASP A 761 -0.31 -31.34 -7.40
CA ASP A 761 1.14 -31.38 -7.36
C ASP A 761 1.64 -32.71 -6.76
N MET A 762 2.83 -33.14 -7.18
CA MET A 762 3.35 -34.47 -6.84
C MET A 762 4.45 -34.41 -5.78
N SER A 763 4.38 -35.36 -4.83
CA SER A 763 5.19 -35.51 -3.59
C SER A 763 4.73 -34.69 -2.37
N GLU A 764 3.41 -34.54 -2.20
CA GLU A 764 2.75 -33.65 -1.21
C GLU A 764 2.79 -32.19 -1.69
N GLU A 765 1.70 -31.45 -1.46
CA GLU A 765 1.57 -30.06 -1.93
C GLU A 765 2.63 -29.17 -1.30
N ILE A 766 2.76 -29.24 0.02
CA ILE A 766 3.59 -28.35 0.82
C ILE A 766 4.55 -29.18 1.68
N TYR A 767 5.80 -28.73 1.75
CA TYR A 767 6.80 -29.31 2.63
C TYR A 767 7.54 -28.25 3.45
N ASN A 768 7.53 -28.42 4.78
CA ASN A 768 8.17 -27.49 5.70
C ASN A 768 9.20 -28.21 6.55
N TYR A 769 10.38 -27.60 6.69
CA TYR A 769 11.44 -28.14 7.53
C TYR A 769 12.32 -27.05 8.13
N ASN A 770 13.19 -27.45 9.06
CA ASN A 770 14.04 -26.53 9.83
C ASN A 770 13.26 -25.37 10.48
N ASN A 771 12.16 -25.70 11.17
CA ASN A 771 11.28 -24.78 11.89
C ASN A 771 10.48 -23.79 11.02
N ALA A 772 10.41 -23.97 9.71
CA ALA A 772 9.47 -23.22 8.88
C ALA A 772 8.02 -23.53 9.29
N SER A 773 7.21 -22.49 9.45
CA SER A 773 5.77 -22.60 9.70
C SER A 773 5.02 -21.54 8.89
N PRO A 774 4.77 -21.80 7.59
CA PRO A 774 3.93 -20.92 6.78
C PRO A 774 2.57 -20.68 7.42
N PHE A 775 2.04 -19.48 7.24
CA PHE A 775 0.70 -19.10 7.68
C PHE A 775 -0.23 -19.07 6.46
N PHE A 776 -1.30 -19.87 6.48
CA PHE A 776 -2.26 -19.94 5.36
C PHE A 776 -3.61 -19.39 5.76
N SER A 777 -4.19 -18.54 4.93
CA SER A 777 -5.58 -18.09 5.08
C SER A 777 -6.30 -18.13 3.73
N TYR A 778 -7.59 -18.50 3.73
CA TYR A 778 -8.43 -18.50 2.52
C TYR A 778 -7.80 -19.24 1.31
N CYS A 779 -7.06 -20.32 1.55
CA CYS A 779 -6.44 -21.12 0.50
C CYS A 779 -7.19 -22.44 0.25
N ASN A 780 -7.10 -22.97 -0.96
CA ASN A 780 -7.51 -24.35 -1.26
C ASN A 780 -6.28 -25.26 -1.36
N ILE A 781 -6.11 -26.17 -0.40
CA ILE A 781 -4.90 -27.00 -0.28
C ILE A 781 -5.27 -28.48 -0.22
N GLN A 782 -4.86 -29.24 -1.25
CA GLN A 782 -5.11 -30.68 -1.32
C GLN A 782 -4.52 -31.43 -0.12
N GLY A 783 -5.37 -32.12 0.63
CA GLY A 783 -4.97 -32.97 1.75
C GLY A 783 -4.72 -32.24 3.06
N SER A 784 -4.98 -30.93 3.13
CA SER A 784 -4.87 -30.13 4.37
C SER A 784 -5.97 -30.41 5.40
N GLY A 785 -7.10 -30.98 4.98
CA GLY A 785 -8.30 -31.13 5.81
C GLY A 785 -9.15 -29.85 5.96
N GLY A 786 -8.74 -28.73 5.36
CA GLY A 786 -9.33 -27.40 5.54
C GLY A 786 -9.27 -26.90 6.99
N SER A 787 -9.76 -25.69 7.25
CA SER A 787 -9.63 -25.07 8.58
C SER A 787 -10.24 -25.92 9.71
N SER A 788 -11.35 -26.61 9.41
CA SER A 788 -12.04 -27.46 10.41
C SER A 788 -11.30 -28.74 10.80
N GLY A 789 -10.27 -29.12 10.04
CA GLY A 789 -9.55 -30.38 10.15
C GLY A 789 -8.05 -30.25 9.87
N TRP A 790 -7.50 -29.05 10.04
CA TRP A 790 -6.17 -28.66 9.59
C TRP A 790 -5.07 -29.65 9.96
N ASP A 791 -4.28 -30.06 8.98
CA ASP A 791 -3.06 -30.84 9.19
C ASP A 791 -1.89 -29.90 9.52
N PRO A 792 -1.36 -29.93 10.76
CA PRO A 792 -0.30 -29.02 11.19
C PRO A 792 1.04 -29.25 10.47
N ASN A 793 1.21 -30.32 9.67
CA ASN A 793 2.40 -30.49 8.83
C ASN A 793 2.48 -29.42 7.73
N PHE A 794 1.33 -28.87 7.32
CA PHE A 794 1.27 -27.82 6.30
C PHE A 794 1.70 -26.45 6.86
N GLY A 795 1.55 -26.20 8.16
CA GLY A 795 1.88 -24.91 8.78
C GLY A 795 0.81 -24.48 9.77
N THR A 796 0.63 -23.16 9.88
CA THR A 796 -0.36 -22.52 10.76
C THR A 796 -1.62 -22.17 9.96
N ASP A 797 -2.78 -22.47 10.55
CA ASP A 797 -4.09 -22.12 10.00
C ASP A 797 -4.49 -20.71 10.44
N GLY A 798 -4.70 -19.84 9.46
CA GLY A 798 -5.25 -18.49 9.62
C GLY A 798 -6.76 -18.41 9.43
N GLY A 799 -7.44 -19.52 9.12
CA GLY A 799 -8.87 -19.58 8.83
C GLY A 799 -9.21 -19.43 7.34
N GLY A 800 -10.45 -19.77 6.97
CA GLY A 800 -10.95 -19.69 5.59
C GLY A 800 -10.42 -20.76 4.63
N ASN A 801 -9.45 -21.59 5.04
CA ASN A 801 -8.86 -22.63 4.20
C ASN A 801 -9.83 -23.78 3.91
N ILE A 802 -9.81 -24.25 2.65
CA ILE A 802 -10.60 -25.36 2.12
C ILE A 802 -9.71 -26.50 1.60
N ASP A 803 -10.25 -27.72 1.59
CA ASP A 803 -9.61 -28.92 1.02
C ASP A 803 -10.65 -29.65 0.17
N SER A 804 -10.83 -29.17 -1.06
CA SER A 804 -11.80 -29.70 -2.01
C SER A 804 -11.29 -29.54 -3.43
N ASP A 805 -11.75 -30.42 -4.33
CA ASP A 805 -11.46 -30.30 -5.75
C ASP A 805 -11.82 -28.89 -6.26
N PRO A 806 -10.87 -28.11 -6.79
CA PRO A 806 -11.11 -26.77 -7.32
C PRO A 806 -11.92 -26.83 -8.61
N CYS A 807 -12.17 -28.01 -9.18
CA CYS A 807 -12.95 -28.17 -10.41
C CYS A 807 -12.37 -27.35 -11.58
N PHE A 808 -11.06 -27.45 -11.81
CA PHE A 808 -10.43 -26.82 -12.98
C PHE A 808 -11.05 -27.32 -14.29
N ILE A 809 -11.19 -26.43 -15.29
CA ILE A 809 -11.76 -26.74 -16.62
C ILE A 809 -11.01 -27.91 -17.28
N ASP A 810 -9.68 -27.84 -17.34
CA ASP A 810 -8.82 -28.94 -17.77
C ASP A 810 -7.43 -28.87 -17.12
N ILE A 811 -7.30 -29.48 -15.95
CA ILE A 811 -6.02 -29.57 -15.23
C ILE A 811 -4.91 -30.27 -16.02
N ASN A 812 -5.24 -31.11 -17.01
CA ASN A 812 -4.22 -31.80 -17.82
C ASN A 812 -3.75 -30.98 -19.01
N ASN A 813 -4.40 -29.84 -19.27
CA ASN A 813 -4.03 -28.89 -20.29
C ASN A 813 -4.07 -27.45 -19.74
N PRO A 814 -3.14 -27.09 -18.83
CA PRO A 814 -3.18 -25.82 -18.11
C PRO A 814 -3.22 -24.57 -18.99
N ALA A 815 -2.49 -24.59 -20.11
CA ALA A 815 -2.38 -23.48 -21.08
C ALA A 815 -3.45 -23.54 -22.19
N GLY A 816 -4.53 -24.31 -22.00
CA GLY A 816 -5.60 -24.36 -22.98
C GLY A 816 -5.26 -25.02 -24.31
N ALA A 817 -6.24 -25.03 -25.21
CA ALA A 817 -6.20 -25.72 -26.49
C ALA A 817 -5.24 -25.07 -27.50
N ASP A 818 -4.98 -23.77 -27.39
CA ASP A 818 -4.00 -23.05 -28.19
C ASP A 818 -2.55 -23.26 -27.71
N GLY A 819 -2.38 -23.72 -26.47
CA GLY A 819 -1.09 -24.00 -25.85
C GLY A 819 -0.33 -22.74 -25.41
N ALA A 820 -1.03 -21.62 -25.26
CA ALA A 820 -0.52 -20.37 -24.72
C ALA A 820 -1.22 -20.08 -23.38
N PHE A 821 -0.45 -19.69 -22.36
CA PHE A 821 -1.07 -19.18 -21.14
C PHE A 821 -1.54 -17.73 -21.31
N LEU A 822 -2.36 -17.26 -20.37
CA LEU A 822 -2.93 -15.91 -20.34
C LEU A 822 -4.00 -15.71 -21.42
N THR A 823 -4.63 -16.80 -21.84
CA THR A 823 -5.75 -16.82 -22.77
C THR A 823 -6.98 -17.39 -22.09
N TRP A 824 -8.15 -17.12 -22.66
CA TRP A 824 -9.39 -17.59 -22.06
C TRP A 824 -9.54 -19.12 -22.06
N ASP A 825 -8.87 -19.84 -22.94
CA ASP A 825 -8.93 -21.30 -22.93
C ASP A 825 -8.02 -21.96 -21.88
N ASP A 826 -7.35 -21.16 -21.04
CA ASP A 826 -6.58 -21.64 -19.87
C ASP A 826 -7.36 -22.68 -19.07
N GLY A 827 -6.77 -23.86 -18.93
CA GLY A 827 -7.39 -25.02 -18.29
C GLY A 827 -7.45 -24.92 -16.76
N LEU A 828 -6.70 -23.99 -16.15
CA LEU A 828 -6.68 -23.75 -14.71
C LEU A 828 -7.74 -22.75 -14.21
N ARG A 829 -8.63 -22.28 -15.08
CA ARG A 829 -9.84 -21.58 -14.65
C ARG A 829 -10.79 -22.51 -13.91
N LEU A 830 -11.60 -21.96 -13.03
CA LEU A 830 -12.58 -22.69 -12.22
C LEU A 830 -13.86 -22.99 -13.02
N ASP A 831 -14.43 -24.19 -12.88
CA ASP A 831 -15.80 -24.49 -13.29
C ASP A 831 -16.81 -24.03 -12.21
N THR A 832 -18.05 -23.79 -12.64
CA THR A 832 -19.25 -23.44 -11.85
C THR A 832 -19.53 -24.27 -10.60
N ASN A 833 -18.91 -25.44 -10.46
CA ASN A 833 -19.09 -26.32 -9.30
C ASN A 833 -17.99 -26.16 -8.24
N SER A 834 -17.04 -25.25 -8.46
CA SER A 834 -15.92 -25.03 -7.55
C SER A 834 -16.38 -24.39 -6.24
N LEU A 835 -15.83 -24.85 -5.12
CA LEU A 835 -15.97 -24.20 -3.83
C LEU A 835 -14.95 -23.07 -3.63
N CYS A 836 -14.06 -22.84 -4.60
CA CYS A 836 -13.12 -21.73 -4.59
C CYS A 836 -13.79 -20.42 -5.06
N ILE A 837 -14.98 -20.50 -5.66
CA ILE A 837 -15.71 -19.33 -6.13
C ILE A 837 -16.25 -18.55 -4.93
N ASP A 838 -16.07 -17.23 -4.94
CA ASP A 838 -16.51 -16.29 -3.89
C ASP A 838 -16.06 -16.70 -2.47
N ALA A 839 -14.87 -17.28 -2.35
CA ALA A 839 -14.38 -17.88 -1.11
C ALA A 839 -13.09 -17.24 -0.59
N ALA A 840 -12.54 -16.24 -1.30
CA ALA A 840 -11.30 -15.57 -0.93
C ALA A 840 -11.52 -14.45 0.10
N ASP A 841 -10.42 -13.90 0.60
CA ASP A 841 -10.41 -12.62 1.32
C ASP A 841 -10.15 -11.48 0.32
N GLY A 842 -11.18 -10.67 0.06
CA GLY A 842 -11.14 -9.56 -0.88
C GLY A 842 -10.13 -8.47 -0.55
N ASP A 843 -9.78 -8.30 0.73
CA ASP A 843 -8.88 -7.22 1.16
C ASP A 843 -7.43 -7.44 0.65
N PHE A 844 -7.09 -8.70 0.35
CA PHE A 844 -5.78 -9.12 -0.16
C PHE A 844 -5.77 -9.34 -1.68
N ALA A 845 -6.93 -9.30 -2.33
CA ALA A 845 -7.03 -9.61 -3.73
C ALA A 845 -6.64 -8.44 -4.65
N PRO A 846 -5.97 -8.70 -5.79
CA PRO A 846 -5.83 -7.69 -6.83
C PRO A 846 -7.19 -7.37 -7.45
N LEU A 847 -7.37 -6.11 -7.88
CA LEU A 847 -8.58 -5.62 -8.55
C LEU A 847 -8.97 -6.42 -9.81
N GLN A 848 -7.96 -6.97 -10.49
CA GLN A 848 -8.14 -7.79 -11.68
C GLN A 848 -7.48 -9.16 -11.49
N ASP A 849 -8.06 -10.18 -12.13
CA ASP A 849 -7.49 -11.51 -12.21
C ASP A 849 -6.32 -11.55 -13.21
N ILE A 850 -5.68 -12.72 -13.34
CA ILE A 850 -4.51 -12.89 -14.22
C ILE A 850 -4.82 -12.63 -15.71
N LEU A 851 -6.09 -12.67 -16.11
CA LEU A 851 -6.56 -12.38 -17.46
C LEU A 851 -6.97 -10.91 -17.65
N ARG A 852 -6.65 -10.02 -16.70
CA ARG A 852 -7.04 -8.59 -16.69
C ARG A 852 -8.54 -8.37 -16.59
N LEU A 853 -9.29 -9.34 -16.09
CA LEU A 853 -10.72 -9.20 -15.91
C LEU A 853 -10.99 -8.76 -14.47
N ASN A 854 -11.93 -7.83 -14.30
CA ASN A 854 -12.27 -7.28 -12.98
C ASN A 854 -12.89 -8.38 -12.12
N ARG A 855 -12.55 -8.43 -10.83
CA ARG A 855 -13.27 -9.29 -9.86
C ARG A 855 -14.75 -8.92 -9.83
N ILE A 856 -15.66 -9.89 -9.88
CA ILE A 856 -17.11 -9.64 -10.02
C ILE A 856 -17.98 -10.58 -9.19
N ASP A 857 -19.11 -10.06 -8.72
CA ASP A 857 -20.14 -10.85 -8.03
C ASP A 857 -20.99 -11.66 -9.02
N VAL A 858 -20.83 -12.98 -8.99
CA VAL A 858 -21.68 -13.91 -9.75
C VAL A 858 -23.01 -14.13 -9.02
N ASN A 859 -24.03 -13.38 -9.43
CA ASN A 859 -25.38 -13.44 -8.86
C ASN A 859 -25.91 -14.88 -8.61
N GLY A 860 -26.12 -15.24 -7.34
CA GLY A 860 -26.78 -16.49 -6.93
C GLY A 860 -25.83 -17.61 -6.51
N VAL A 861 -24.53 -17.32 -6.42
CA VAL A 861 -23.54 -18.12 -5.67
C VAL A 861 -23.50 -17.63 -4.22
N ASP A 862 -23.13 -18.51 -3.27
CA ASP A 862 -23.04 -18.15 -1.85
C ASP A 862 -21.66 -17.51 -1.57
N HIS A 863 -21.64 -16.26 -1.09
CA HIS A 863 -20.42 -15.55 -0.66
C HIS A 863 -19.90 -16.14 0.65
N ASN A 864 -18.87 -16.98 0.56
CA ASN A 864 -18.25 -17.63 1.72
C ASN A 864 -16.91 -16.97 2.11
N GLY A 865 -16.45 -15.99 1.32
CA GLY A 865 -15.30 -15.16 1.55
C GLY A 865 -15.51 -14.07 2.61
N VAL A 866 -14.49 -13.23 2.79
CA VAL A 866 -14.50 -12.04 3.67
C VAL A 866 -13.81 -10.87 2.97
N GLY A 867 -13.72 -9.73 3.65
CA GLY A 867 -13.07 -8.53 3.10
C GLY A 867 -13.95 -7.83 2.07
N GLY A 868 -13.51 -6.67 1.58
CA GLY A 868 -14.17 -5.91 0.52
C GLY A 868 -13.37 -5.97 -0.78
N PRO A 869 -13.82 -6.67 -1.84
CA PRO A 869 -15.12 -7.37 -1.99
C PRO A 869 -15.15 -8.84 -1.53
N ASP A 870 -16.30 -9.32 -1.05
CA ASP A 870 -16.51 -10.69 -0.54
C ASP A 870 -16.80 -11.77 -1.61
N TYR A 871 -16.76 -11.37 -2.89
CA TYR A 871 -17.02 -12.20 -4.07
C TYR A 871 -15.76 -12.58 -4.85
N VAL A 872 -14.58 -12.49 -4.23
CA VAL A 872 -13.34 -12.86 -4.92
C VAL A 872 -13.15 -14.38 -4.92
N ASP A 873 -12.68 -14.92 -6.03
CA ASP A 873 -12.30 -16.33 -6.13
C ASP A 873 -10.91 -16.61 -5.54
N ILE A 874 -10.77 -17.76 -4.89
CA ILE A 874 -9.46 -18.27 -4.48
C ILE A 874 -8.67 -18.65 -5.73
N GLY A 875 -7.44 -18.15 -5.85
CA GLY A 875 -6.51 -18.41 -6.95
C GLY A 875 -6.30 -17.21 -7.88
N ALA A 876 -5.58 -17.48 -8.98
CA ALA A 876 -5.16 -16.46 -9.95
C ALA A 876 -6.26 -16.03 -10.94
N TYR A 877 -7.30 -16.85 -11.10
CA TYR A 877 -8.38 -16.61 -12.06
C TYR A 877 -9.66 -16.25 -11.33
N GLU A 878 -10.50 -15.45 -11.96
CA GLU A 878 -11.90 -15.25 -11.57
C GLU A 878 -12.81 -16.09 -12.49
N SER A 879 -13.88 -16.66 -11.94
CA SER A 879 -14.90 -17.40 -12.65
C SER A 879 -16.00 -16.48 -13.16
N TYR A 880 -16.14 -16.40 -14.49
CA TYR A 880 -17.25 -15.69 -15.15
C TYR A 880 -18.36 -16.63 -15.67
N ASN A 881 -18.30 -17.91 -15.31
CA ASN A 881 -19.19 -18.91 -15.92
C ASN A 881 -20.66 -18.68 -15.54
N GLY A 882 -21.52 -18.47 -16.56
CA GLY A 882 -22.98 -18.38 -16.39
C GLY A 882 -23.55 -16.98 -16.15
N LEU A 883 -22.73 -15.93 -16.28
CA LEU A 883 -23.19 -14.55 -16.38
C LEU A 883 -23.68 -14.23 -17.79
N ASP A 884 -24.55 -13.22 -17.88
CA ASP A 884 -25.14 -12.66 -19.10
C ASP A 884 -25.33 -11.16 -18.81
N SER A 885 -24.21 -10.44 -18.88
CA SER A 885 -23.99 -9.09 -18.36
C SER A 885 -24.87 -8.05 -19.05
N ASP A 886 -25.15 -8.23 -20.33
CA ASP A 886 -26.03 -7.36 -21.10
C ASP A 886 -27.46 -7.90 -21.26
N SER A 887 -27.72 -9.12 -20.74
CA SER A 887 -29.01 -9.79 -20.69
C SER A 887 -29.59 -10.12 -22.07
N ASP A 888 -28.75 -10.42 -23.05
CA ASP A 888 -29.14 -10.76 -24.41
C ASP A 888 -29.42 -12.26 -24.62
N GLY A 889 -29.02 -13.07 -23.64
CA GLY A 889 -29.22 -14.52 -23.60
C GLY A 889 -28.01 -15.35 -24.03
N MET A 890 -26.89 -14.72 -24.39
CA MET A 890 -25.58 -15.36 -24.50
C MET A 890 -24.85 -15.28 -23.17
N PRO A 891 -24.18 -16.36 -22.73
CA PRO A 891 -23.33 -16.27 -21.55
C PRO A 891 -22.06 -15.45 -21.83
N ASP A 892 -21.62 -14.62 -20.89
CA ASP A 892 -20.40 -13.80 -20.99
C ASP A 892 -19.17 -14.63 -21.40
N ASP A 893 -19.06 -15.85 -20.88
CA ASP A 893 -17.98 -16.76 -21.22
C ASP A 893 -18.03 -17.21 -22.68
N TYR A 894 -19.21 -17.32 -23.28
CA TYR A 894 -19.39 -17.59 -24.70
C TYR A 894 -19.07 -16.36 -25.54
N GLU A 895 -19.51 -15.19 -25.10
CA GLU A 895 -19.31 -13.93 -25.81
C GLU A 895 -17.82 -13.58 -25.92
N ILE A 896 -17.09 -13.65 -24.82
CA ILE A 896 -15.64 -13.42 -24.77
C ILE A 896 -14.89 -14.39 -25.69
N ILE A 897 -15.24 -15.69 -25.67
CA ILE A 897 -14.60 -16.71 -26.52
C ILE A 897 -14.73 -16.38 -28.01
N HIS A 898 -15.85 -15.79 -28.40
CA HIS A 898 -16.20 -15.54 -29.79
C HIS A 898 -15.97 -14.08 -30.22
N GLY A 899 -15.37 -13.26 -29.36
CA GLY A 899 -15.05 -11.86 -29.64
C GLY A 899 -16.28 -10.97 -29.75
N LEU A 900 -17.33 -11.31 -29.02
CA LEU A 900 -18.55 -10.55 -28.82
C LEU A 900 -18.38 -9.58 -27.63
N ASP A 901 -19.15 -8.50 -27.61
CA ASP A 901 -19.06 -7.41 -26.63
C ASP A 901 -20.04 -7.65 -25.48
N LEU A 902 -19.50 -7.99 -24.31
CA LEU A 902 -20.22 -8.23 -23.05
C LEU A 902 -21.17 -7.11 -22.58
N THR A 903 -21.15 -5.96 -23.25
CA THR A 903 -21.95 -4.79 -22.92
C THR A 903 -22.94 -4.40 -24.03
N ASP A 904 -22.87 -5.05 -25.20
CA ASP A 904 -23.72 -4.77 -26.36
C ASP A 904 -24.73 -5.86 -26.64
N SER A 905 -25.87 -5.77 -25.93
CA SER A 905 -27.02 -6.69 -26.07
C SER A 905 -27.63 -6.84 -27.48
N ASN A 906 -27.11 -6.13 -28.48
CA ASN A 906 -27.52 -6.28 -29.86
C ASN A 906 -26.71 -7.34 -30.59
N ASP A 907 -25.51 -7.70 -30.12
CA ASP A 907 -24.61 -8.57 -30.86
C ASP A 907 -25.09 -10.04 -30.88
N ALA A 908 -25.88 -10.52 -29.89
CA ALA A 908 -26.64 -11.78 -30.00
C ALA A 908 -27.48 -11.87 -31.26
N SER A 909 -27.97 -10.73 -31.73
CA SER A 909 -28.84 -10.63 -32.88
C SER A 909 -28.11 -10.33 -34.19
N GLU A 910 -26.81 -10.07 -34.12
CA GLU A 910 -25.93 -9.91 -35.28
C GLU A 910 -25.59 -11.26 -35.92
N ASP A 911 -25.06 -11.19 -37.14
CA ASP A 911 -24.62 -12.32 -37.97
C ASP A 911 -23.18 -11.99 -38.40
N LEU A 912 -22.23 -12.25 -37.50
CA LEU A 912 -20.85 -11.78 -37.66
C LEU A 912 -20.15 -12.45 -38.86
N ASP A 913 -20.45 -13.72 -39.11
CA ASP A 913 -19.81 -14.51 -40.17
C ASP A 913 -20.58 -14.51 -41.51
N ASN A 914 -21.78 -13.92 -41.53
CA ASN A 914 -22.70 -13.78 -42.66
C ASN A 914 -23.23 -15.12 -43.21
N ASP A 915 -23.49 -16.10 -42.34
CA ASP A 915 -24.04 -17.40 -42.71
C ASP A 915 -25.59 -17.48 -42.72
N GLU A 916 -26.26 -16.36 -42.38
CA GLU A 916 -27.71 -16.19 -42.21
C GLU A 916 -28.29 -16.70 -40.87
N LEU A 917 -27.46 -17.06 -39.89
CA LEU A 917 -27.83 -17.30 -38.49
C LEU A 917 -27.43 -16.11 -37.61
N SER A 918 -28.12 -15.93 -36.47
CA SER A 918 -27.70 -14.92 -35.48
C SER A 918 -26.69 -15.55 -34.53
N ASN A 919 -25.78 -14.77 -33.96
CA ASN A 919 -24.78 -15.24 -32.98
C ASN A 919 -25.41 -16.07 -31.84
N LEU A 920 -26.57 -15.67 -31.31
CA LEU A 920 -27.32 -16.42 -30.28
C LEU A 920 -27.90 -17.78 -30.75
N LEU A 921 -28.09 -17.96 -32.06
CA LEU A 921 -28.64 -19.18 -32.64
C LEU A 921 -27.56 -20.22 -32.95
N GLU A 922 -26.34 -19.75 -33.20
CA GLU A 922 -25.15 -20.59 -33.34
C GLU A 922 -24.81 -21.29 -32.02
#